data_AF-A0A925D2R5-F1
#
_entry.id   AF-A0A925D2R5-F1
#
_cell.length_a   1.000
_cell.length_b   1.000
_cell.length_c   1.000
_cell.angle_alpha   90.00
_cell.angle_beta   90.00
_cell.angle_gamma   90.00
#
_symmetry.space_group_name_H-M   'P 1'
#
loop_
_entity.id
_entity.type
_entity.pdbx_description
1 polymer ?
#
loop_
_entity_poly.entity_id
_entity_poly.type
_entity_poly.pdbx_seq_one_letter_code
_entity_poly.pdbx_strand_id
1 'polypeptide(L)'
;MKFQLFVVLALMSSSLIQAQVGIGTTTPNSTLDVRGSLSAGYRTFSTATSATAADNTIVFTGTSASTITLPDATACIGRVYWIKNTSTNASLLTINTVSSQTIEGLATWAVTQVNKSLQVISNGTNWVITSESLPGNSAGTSWIQGGNNTTALQNIGTTSNYDLPFITNNSEKMRLTSTGRLAIGTASFNGTYPEKFLVDAGTTTSVNAIVAKGTINNYLQLNIQNLSNGSSASSDVVATADNGSETTNYVDMGINGSVNSSGIMGAANDAYLYNVGQNLLIGTGSASKSLVFMTGGTVQSSNERLRIDGNGNVGIGTSVPAYKLQVIAGSNPLWLGGLQTGSAADSFLTVSNGVVRRVGTSGINAWGLTGNASTNPTTNFIGTTDAQAFIIKTNSAQCARFDLTSIALGTGATTANSPQSYAFGTRATIGFNKLNAVAIGTDATVNHDSAFSIGVNAITNGLNSFSIGTGANSNSTNSFAVGRNAVTGYSITDGVAIGGYASATGNNSLAIGSTSVSGNKTTATASNSVAIGVTAAANSTSAIAIGTNATVGYGLSSPGVAIGFNTIVNGNNGVALGAGATTSFAANSTAIGGAATATGANSTAIGYNAAVTQNNALILGDRSNTSLAVGIGSESFSGSNREKLLVDAGTTGSVNAIVGRGTINNYLQLNIQNQSNGANASSDVVATADNGSETNNYVDMGINGSLNASGIMGNANDAYLYNMGQNFLVGTGSISKSLVFMTGGTSQTTNERMRIDGNGNVGVGTNNPGNKLEVNSGTGGVSGLRLKQLPAGSVLFTNSTADVTQNNGNLYFDATNYRLGIAAGTTPTSTLQVGGSVSLPITVKTGAYTAAASDYTIVVNNSGTVTIALPAAATSAGRVYIIKKISGAANDVIIDPNGSETIDAVTTRTITVQFDTWMIQSDGTSWYIISKS
;
A
#
# COMPACT_ATOMS: atom_id res chain seq x y z
N MET A 1 -7.32 32.68 -64.61
CA MET A 1 -8.24 32.37 -65.73
C MET A 1 -9.00 33.66 -66.05
N LYS A 2 -8.76 34.23 -67.24
CA LYS A 2 -9.67 35.23 -67.82
C LYS A 2 -10.87 34.48 -68.37
N PHE A 3 -12.02 35.15 -68.28
CA PHE A 3 -13.31 34.88 -68.91
C PHE A 3 -14.34 34.03 -68.14
N GLN A 4 -15.48 34.70 -67.93
CA GLN A 4 -16.82 34.22 -67.60
C GLN A 4 -17.22 34.11 -66.11
N LEU A 5 -17.21 35.27 -65.44
CA LEU A 5 -18.23 35.61 -64.44
C LEU A 5 -18.58 37.10 -64.57
N PHE A 6 -19.47 37.42 -65.51
CA PHE A 6 -20.10 38.75 -65.62
C PHE A 6 -21.52 38.62 -66.19
N VAL A 7 -22.34 37.69 -65.66
CA VAL A 7 -23.79 37.63 -65.99
C VAL A 7 -24.70 37.29 -64.79
N VAL A 8 -24.23 36.91 -63.60
CA VAL A 8 -25.14 36.60 -62.46
C VAL A 8 -24.76 37.35 -61.20
N LEU A 9 -24.83 38.68 -61.25
CA LEU A 9 -24.88 39.53 -60.05
C LEU A 9 -25.78 40.74 -60.27
N ALA A 10 -26.99 40.49 -60.77
CA ALA A 10 -28.07 41.46 -60.80
C ALA A 10 -29.40 40.72 -60.59
N LEU A 11 -29.66 40.31 -59.34
CA LEU A 11 -30.96 40.11 -58.70
C LEU A 11 -30.77 39.26 -57.44
N MET A 12 -31.53 39.60 -56.39
CA MET A 12 -31.67 38.92 -55.10
C MET A 12 -30.76 39.44 -53.97
N SER A 13 -31.25 40.57 -53.46
CA SER A 13 -31.22 41.05 -52.10
C SER A 13 -31.52 40.00 -51.02
N SER A 14 -30.97 40.29 -49.83
CA SER A 14 -31.54 39.95 -48.52
C SER A 14 -31.80 38.48 -48.24
N SER A 15 -30.73 37.73 -48.14
CA SER A 15 -30.50 36.80 -47.03
C SER A 15 -29.00 36.52 -47.04
N LEU A 16 -28.38 36.55 -45.86
CA LEU A 16 -26.99 36.19 -45.67
C LEU A 16 -26.85 34.69 -46.01
N ILE A 17 -26.82 34.36 -47.30
CA ILE A 17 -26.20 33.13 -47.74
C ILE A 17 -24.72 33.42 -47.55
N GLN A 18 -24.16 32.91 -46.46
CA GLN A 18 -22.71 32.71 -46.34
C GLN A 18 -22.32 31.67 -47.39
N ALA A 19 -22.42 32.07 -48.67
CA ALA A 19 -22.09 31.25 -49.81
C ALA A 19 -20.57 31.21 -49.88
N GLN A 20 -20.04 30.06 -49.50
CA GLN A 20 -18.65 29.75 -49.66
C GLN A 20 -18.33 29.77 -51.17
N VAL A 21 -17.44 30.66 -51.60
CA VAL A 21 -17.05 30.83 -53.01
C VAL A 21 -15.95 29.82 -53.32
N GLY A 22 -16.31 28.76 -54.04
CA GLY A 22 -15.39 27.70 -54.45
C GLY A 22 -14.83 27.91 -55.86
N ILE A 23 -13.50 27.97 -56.00
CA ILE A 23 -12.83 27.99 -57.30
C ILE A 23 -12.01 26.70 -57.40
N GLY A 24 -12.43 25.79 -58.28
CA GLY A 24 -11.84 24.44 -58.38
C GLY A 24 -12.37 23.43 -57.36
N THR A 25 -13.43 23.77 -56.61
CA THR A 25 -14.14 22.84 -55.72
C THR A 25 -15.63 23.19 -55.63
N THR A 26 -16.46 22.16 -55.50
CA THR A 26 -17.92 22.28 -55.39
C THR A 26 -18.42 22.17 -53.95
N THR A 27 -17.56 21.78 -53.01
CA THR A 27 -17.80 21.80 -51.56
C THR A 27 -16.75 22.69 -50.90
N PRO A 28 -16.86 24.02 -51.09
CA PRO A 28 -15.92 24.95 -50.51
C PRO A 28 -16.07 24.93 -48.98
N ASN A 29 -14.98 24.71 -48.25
CA ASN A 29 -15.03 24.54 -46.79
C ASN A 29 -14.81 25.86 -46.03
N SER A 30 -14.71 26.98 -46.74
CA SER A 30 -14.52 28.33 -46.18
C SER A 30 -15.16 29.37 -47.11
N THR A 31 -15.44 30.57 -46.59
CA THR A 31 -16.18 31.61 -47.34
C THR A 31 -15.54 31.96 -48.69
N LEU A 32 -14.23 31.72 -48.84
CA LEU A 32 -13.51 31.66 -50.12
C LEU A 32 -12.56 30.46 -50.09
N ASP A 33 -12.76 29.48 -50.98
CA ASP A 33 -11.97 28.26 -51.10
C ASP A 33 -11.46 28.14 -52.54
N VAL A 34 -10.14 28.26 -52.73
CA VAL A 34 -9.49 28.23 -54.05
C VAL A 34 -8.55 27.04 -54.10
N ARG A 35 -8.91 26.03 -54.90
CA ARG A 35 -8.08 24.85 -55.15
C ARG A 35 -7.17 25.09 -56.35
N GLY A 36 -6.13 25.86 -56.10
CA GLY A 36 -5.09 26.27 -57.05
C GLY A 36 -4.27 27.45 -56.49
N SER A 37 -3.19 27.84 -57.17
CA SER A 37 -2.38 28.98 -56.75
C SER A 37 -3.06 30.32 -57.04
N LEU A 38 -2.90 31.28 -56.11
CA LEU A 38 -3.41 32.66 -56.21
C LEU A 38 -2.24 33.62 -56.51
N SER A 39 -2.43 34.57 -57.44
CA SER A 39 -1.43 35.60 -57.76
C SER A 39 -1.64 36.85 -56.90
N ALA A 40 -0.56 37.42 -56.34
CA ALA A 40 -0.59 38.59 -55.46
C ALA A 40 0.42 39.66 -55.89
N GLY A 41 0.19 40.92 -55.50
CA GLY A 41 1.04 42.06 -55.85
C GLY A 41 2.43 42.00 -55.20
N TYR A 42 3.49 42.23 -56.00
CA TYR A 42 4.89 42.18 -55.58
C TYR A 42 5.64 43.44 -56.03
N ARG A 43 6.39 44.08 -55.13
CA ARG A 43 7.16 45.31 -55.41
C ARG A 43 8.50 45.35 -54.67
N THR A 44 9.54 45.93 -55.27
CA THR A 44 10.84 46.19 -54.63
C THR A 44 11.14 47.69 -54.47
N PHE A 45 12.03 48.07 -53.55
CA PHE A 45 12.45 49.47 -53.34
C PHE A 45 13.85 49.60 -52.71
N SER A 46 14.52 50.75 -52.84
CA SER A 46 15.91 50.93 -52.36
C SER A 46 16.18 52.20 -51.54
N THR A 47 15.21 53.12 -51.42
CA THR A 47 15.23 54.33 -50.58
C THR A 47 13.86 54.55 -49.92
N ALA A 48 13.75 55.43 -48.92
CA ALA A 48 12.59 55.49 -48.03
C ALA A 48 11.26 55.74 -48.79
N THR A 49 10.20 55.02 -48.41
CA THR A 49 8.89 55.06 -49.12
C THR A 49 7.72 54.65 -48.21
N SER A 50 6.50 54.53 -48.75
CA SER A 50 5.29 54.09 -48.03
C SER A 50 4.62 52.88 -48.68
N ALA A 51 3.93 52.07 -47.88
CA ALA A 51 3.13 50.94 -48.37
C ALA A 51 1.74 51.43 -48.85
N THR A 52 1.23 50.83 -49.93
CA THR A 52 -0.04 51.24 -50.58
C THR A 52 -1.05 50.10 -50.62
N ALA A 53 -2.31 50.39 -50.96
CA ALA A 53 -3.36 49.38 -51.01
C ALA A 53 -3.17 48.32 -52.11
N ALA A 54 -2.35 48.57 -53.13
CA ALA A 54 -2.06 47.62 -54.21
C ALA A 54 -0.92 46.65 -53.84
N ASP A 55 -0.16 46.96 -52.80
CA ASP A 55 0.95 46.13 -52.37
C ASP A 55 0.44 44.93 -51.60
N ASN A 56 1.13 43.80 -51.76
CA ASN A 56 0.96 42.67 -50.86
C ASN A 56 2.31 42.18 -50.34
N THR A 57 3.27 41.97 -51.24
CA THR A 57 4.67 41.67 -50.89
C THR A 57 5.58 42.82 -51.32
N ILE A 58 6.37 43.35 -50.39
CA ILE A 58 7.23 44.52 -50.57
C ILE A 58 8.67 44.17 -50.14
N VAL A 59 9.66 44.44 -50.97
CA VAL A 59 11.04 43.98 -50.76
C VAL A 59 12.06 45.13 -50.87
N PHE A 60 12.83 45.37 -49.82
CA PHE A 60 13.87 46.39 -49.77
C PHE A 60 15.22 45.86 -50.26
N THR A 61 15.87 46.55 -51.19
CA THR A 61 17.14 46.15 -51.82
C THR A 61 18.26 47.21 -51.69
N GLY A 62 18.04 48.26 -50.89
CA GLY A 62 18.98 49.39 -50.78
C GLY A 62 20.26 49.08 -50.01
N THR A 63 21.32 49.86 -50.24
CA THR A 63 22.66 49.67 -49.64
C THR A 63 23.00 50.65 -48.52
N SER A 64 22.03 51.45 -48.06
CA SER A 64 22.14 52.36 -46.92
C SER A 64 20.84 52.33 -46.11
N ALA A 65 20.89 52.73 -44.83
CA ALA A 65 19.73 52.62 -43.95
C ALA A 65 18.52 53.40 -44.51
N SER A 66 17.32 52.83 -44.44
CA SER A 66 16.11 53.42 -45.02
C SER A 66 14.84 53.01 -44.30
N THR A 67 13.71 53.64 -44.64
CA THR A 67 12.45 53.46 -43.90
C THR A 67 11.27 53.17 -44.83
N ILE A 68 10.42 52.22 -44.48
CA ILE A 68 9.11 52.01 -45.09
C ILE A 68 8.02 52.41 -44.09
N THR A 69 7.11 53.30 -44.48
CA THR A 69 6.03 53.76 -43.59
C THR A 69 4.73 53.04 -43.93
N LEU A 70 4.12 52.42 -42.93
CA LEU A 70 2.83 51.76 -43.06
C LEU A 70 1.69 52.80 -43.04
N PRO A 71 0.60 52.57 -43.78
CA PRO A 71 -0.58 53.41 -43.72
C PRO A 71 -1.27 53.30 -42.35
N ASP A 72 -2.21 54.19 -42.08
CA ASP A 72 -2.97 54.24 -40.82
C ASP A 72 -3.71 52.91 -40.58
N ALA A 73 -3.38 52.22 -39.49
CA ALA A 73 -3.97 50.94 -39.13
C ALA A 73 -5.49 51.02 -38.96
N THR A 74 -6.02 52.11 -38.40
CA THR A 74 -7.46 52.28 -38.16
C THR A 74 -8.27 52.31 -39.45
N ALA A 75 -7.68 52.82 -40.53
CA ALA A 75 -8.31 52.91 -41.84
C ALA A 75 -8.22 51.59 -42.65
N CYS A 76 -7.52 50.57 -42.17
CA CYS A 76 -7.27 49.35 -42.93
C CYS A 76 -7.24 48.07 -42.08
N ILE A 77 -8.19 47.93 -41.13
CA ILE A 77 -8.34 46.71 -40.32
C ILE A 77 -8.36 45.44 -41.19
N GLY A 78 -7.55 44.46 -40.81
CA GLY A 78 -7.37 43.20 -41.52
C GLY A 78 -6.46 43.26 -42.73
N ARG A 79 -5.91 44.42 -43.12
CA ARG A 79 -4.99 44.53 -44.26
C ARG A 79 -3.64 43.94 -43.91
N VAL A 80 -3.13 43.12 -44.82
CA VAL A 80 -1.90 42.34 -44.64
C VAL A 80 -0.82 42.76 -45.64
N TYR A 81 0.39 42.98 -45.13
CA TYR A 81 1.59 43.16 -45.95
C TYR A 81 2.69 42.19 -45.54
N TRP A 82 3.36 41.62 -46.54
CA TRP A 82 4.63 40.93 -46.41
C TRP A 82 5.76 41.88 -46.77
N ILE A 83 6.68 42.13 -45.84
CA ILE A 83 7.79 43.06 -46.02
C ILE A 83 9.10 42.32 -45.84
N LYS A 84 10.03 42.43 -46.78
CA LYS A 84 11.33 41.75 -46.74
C LYS A 84 12.48 42.71 -46.96
N ASN A 85 13.55 42.62 -46.17
CA ASN A 85 14.83 43.27 -46.45
C ASN A 85 15.73 42.27 -47.18
N THR A 86 16.20 42.56 -48.39
CA THR A 86 17.20 41.80 -49.15
C THR A 86 18.39 42.68 -49.55
N SER A 87 18.66 43.74 -48.80
CA SER A 87 19.84 44.60 -48.99
C SER A 87 21.12 43.78 -49.03
N THR A 88 22.08 44.09 -49.91
CA THR A 88 23.29 43.26 -50.03
C THR A 88 24.28 43.45 -48.87
N ASN A 89 24.20 44.58 -48.16
CA ASN A 89 25.19 45.00 -47.16
C ASN A 89 24.62 45.09 -45.73
N ALA A 90 23.54 44.36 -45.42
CA ALA A 90 22.86 44.41 -44.12
C ALA A 90 22.43 45.82 -43.69
N SER A 91 21.97 46.60 -44.67
CA SER A 91 21.53 47.97 -44.42
C SER A 91 20.20 47.95 -43.66
N LEU A 92 20.14 48.71 -42.56
CA LEU A 92 18.98 48.79 -41.69
C LEU A 92 17.75 49.30 -42.46
N LEU A 93 16.74 48.44 -42.60
CA LEU A 93 15.41 48.89 -42.98
C LEU A 93 14.58 49.10 -41.71
N THR A 94 13.98 50.27 -41.53
CA THR A 94 13.04 50.52 -40.43
C THR A 94 11.61 50.54 -40.97
N ILE A 95 10.70 49.81 -40.34
CA ILE A 95 9.27 49.92 -40.58
C ILE A 95 8.74 50.94 -39.60
N ASN A 96 8.15 52.00 -40.11
CA ASN A 96 7.59 53.06 -39.31
C ASN A 96 6.06 53.05 -39.42
N THR A 97 5.41 53.56 -38.39
CA THR A 97 3.97 53.83 -38.40
C THR A 97 3.72 55.33 -38.51
N VAL A 98 2.46 55.71 -38.72
CA VAL A 98 2.04 57.11 -38.63
C VAL A 98 1.77 57.47 -37.15
N SER A 99 2.08 58.71 -36.77
CA SER A 99 2.33 59.11 -35.37
C SER A 99 1.14 58.89 -34.42
N SER A 100 1.22 57.77 -33.67
CA SER A 100 0.51 57.37 -32.44
C SER A 100 0.29 55.85 -32.42
N GLN A 101 0.42 55.21 -33.58
CA GLN A 101 0.29 53.77 -33.72
C GLN A 101 1.57 53.06 -33.32
N THR A 102 1.41 51.79 -33.00
CA THR A 102 2.52 50.93 -32.62
C THR A 102 2.51 49.66 -33.47
N ILE A 103 3.67 49.04 -33.59
CA ILE A 103 3.90 47.70 -34.09
C ILE A 103 4.32 46.88 -32.86
N GLU A 104 3.47 45.96 -32.41
CA GLU A 104 3.71 45.17 -31.17
C GLU A 104 4.08 46.05 -29.95
N GLY A 105 3.43 47.21 -29.80
CA GLY A 105 3.69 48.15 -28.70
C GLY A 105 4.88 49.10 -28.90
N LEU A 106 5.62 49.00 -30.02
CA LEU A 106 6.74 49.89 -30.36
C LEU A 106 6.38 50.87 -31.48
N ALA A 107 6.91 52.09 -31.46
CA ALA A 107 6.61 53.10 -32.49
C ALA A 107 7.14 52.71 -33.89
N THR A 108 8.27 52.00 -33.93
CA THR A 108 8.90 51.50 -35.15
C THR A 108 9.38 50.07 -34.95
N TRP A 109 9.55 49.35 -36.06
CA TRP A 109 10.10 48.00 -36.07
C TRP A 109 11.30 47.91 -37.01
N ALA A 110 12.46 47.61 -36.46
CA ALA A 110 13.70 47.53 -37.23
C ALA A 110 13.87 46.16 -37.89
N VAL A 111 14.04 46.15 -39.21
CA VAL A 111 14.39 44.98 -40.04
C VAL A 111 15.86 45.10 -40.44
N THR A 112 16.71 44.80 -39.47
CA THR A 112 18.17 45.02 -39.49
C THR A 112 18.96 44.06 -40.37
N GLN A 113 18.40 42.88 -40.69
CA GLN A 113 19.15 41.77 -41.29
C GLN A 113 18.76 41.51 -42.75
N VAL A 114 19.76 41.16 -43.57
CA VAL A 114 19.57 40.75 -44.97
C VAL A 114 18.73 39.47 -45.03
N ASN A 115 17.79 39.45 -45.96
CA ASN A 115 16.80 38.41 -46.21
C ASN A 115 15.75 38.18 -45.11
N LYS A 116 15.63 39.08 -44.12
CA LYS A 116 14.57 39.01 -43.10
C LYS A 116 13.24 39.49 -43.69
N SER A 117 12.16 38.71 -43.55
CA SER A 117 10.80 39.09 -43.95
C SER A 117 9.83 39.04 -42.79
N LEU A 118 8.74 39.80 -42.85
CA LEU A 118 7.67 39.78 -41.86
C LEU A 118 6.34 40.12 -42.47
N GLN A 119 5.29 39.52 -41.92
CA GLN A 119 3.91 39.83 -42.21
C GLN A 119 3.35 40.68 -41.08
N VAL A 120 2.86 41.86 -41.46
CA VAL A 120 2.11 42.75 -40.57
C VAL A 120 0.67 42.80 -41.01
N ILE A 121 -0.23 42.72 -40.04
CA ILE A 121 -1.66 42.94 -40.23
C ILE A 121 -2.10 44.12 -39.37
N SER A 122 -2.99 44.95 -39.89
CA SER A 122 -3.66 45.93 -39.04
C SER A 122 -4.76 45.25 -38.23
N ASN A 123 -4.80 45.48 -36.92
CA ASN A 123 -5.94 45.08 -36.08
C ASN A 123 -7.02 46.17 -35.97
N GLY A 124 -6.89 47.27 -36.73
CA GLY A 124 -7.80 48.41 -36.70
C GLY A 124 -7.47 49.46 -35.64
N THR A 125 -6.38 49.30 -34.90
CA THR A 125 -5.85 50.34 -33.99
C THR A 125 -4.34 50.46 -34.12
N ASN A 126 -3.66 49.33 -34.15
CA ASN A 126 -2.21 49.20 -34.29
C ASN A 126 -1.87 48.15 -35.34
N TRP A 127 -0.58 48.07 -35.67
CA TRP A 127 -0.05 47.01 -36.51
C TRP A 127 0.42 45.86 -35.62
N VAL A 128 0.05 44.64 -35.99
CA VAL A 128 0.39 43.41 -35.29
C VAL A 128 1.20 42.56 -36.25
N ILE A 129 2.29 41.98 -35.77
CA ILE A 129 3.12 41.07 -36.55
C ILE A 129 2.54 39.67 -36.38
N THR A 130 1.94 39.14 -37.44
CA THR A 130 1.35 37.80 -37.42
C THR A 130 2.29 36.72 -37.91
N SER A 131 3.34 37.09 -38.65
CA SER A 131 4.48 36.21 -38.88
C SER A 131 5.76 37.00 -39.11
N GLU A 132 6.89 36.46 -38.67
CA GLU A 132 8.21 37.02 -38.95
C GLU A 132 9.11 35.85 -39.37
N SER A 133 9.80 36.00 -40.50
CA SER A 133 10.82 35.06 -40.95
C SER A 133 12.16 35.43 -40.33
N LEU A 134 12.87 34.43 -39.82
CA LEU A 134 14.27 34.61 -39.47
C LEU A 134 15.09 34.80 -40.76
N PRO A 135 16.12 35.66 -40.77
CA PRO A 135 16.94 35.89 -41.96
C PRO A 135 17.69 34.62 -42.34
N GLY A 136 17.57 34.25 -43.61
CA GLY A 136 18.42 33.25 -44.24
C GLY A 136 19.87 33.67 -44.07
N ASN A 137 20.55 32.94 -43.18
CA ASN A 137 21.97 33.00 -42.92
C ASN A 137 22.51 34.21 -42.11
N SER A 138 21.75 34.78 -41.17
CA SER A 138 22.29 35.49 -39.99
C SER A 138 21.19 35.94 -39.02
N ALA A 139 20.51 35.02 -38.33
CA ALA A 139 20.04 35.29 -36.97
C ALA A 139 21.09 34.69 -36.03
N GLY A 140 22.02 35.50 -35.55
CA GLY A 140 21.78 36.09 -34.24
C GLY A 140 21.93 35.01 -33.16
N THR A 141 23.12 34.42 -33.11
CA THR A 141 23.66 33.68 -31.95
C THR A 141 22.79 32.57 -31.33
N SER A 142 21.75 32.06 -32.01
CA SER A 142 20.73 31.15 -31.42
C SER A 142 20.37 29.98 -32.35
N TRP A 143 20.46 28.74 -31.84
CA TRP A 143 20.07 27.50 -32.53
C TRP A 143 18.53 27.39 -32.63
N ILE A 144 17.94 27.03 -33.79
CA ILE A 144 16.47 26.83 -33.87
C ILE A 144 16.05 25.48 -33.27
N GLN A 145 14.91 25.52 -32.58
CA GLN A 145 14.32 24.49 -31.75
C GLN A 145 13.92 23.24 -32.56
N GLY A 146 14.57 22.14 -32.19
CA GLY A 146 14.29 20.77 -32.66
C GLY A 146 15.55 20.05 -33.14
N GLY A 147 16.50 20.75 -33.74
CA GLY A 147 16.93 20.19 -35.01
C GLY A 147 15.72 20.13 -35.96
N ASN A 148 15.80 19.31 -37.00
CA ASN A 148 14.79 19.20 -38.06
C ASN A 148 13.40 18.61 -37.69
N ASN A 149 12.54 19.15 -36.81
CA ASN A 149 11.37 18.43 -36.22
C ASN A 149 10.73 17.32 -37.11
N THR A 150 11.13 16.04 -36.95
CA THR A 150 10.59 14.85 -37.65
C THR A 150 10.86 13.56 -36.86
N THR A 151 10.05 12.53 -37.11
CA THR A 151 9.89 11.26 -36.37
C THR A 151 11.09 10.29 -36.36
N ALA A 152 12.32 10.78 -36.51
CA ALA A 152 13.56 10.08 -36.19
C ALA A 152 14.65 11.11 -35.85
N LEU A 153 15.48 10.76 -34.85
CA LEU A 153 16.56 11.52 -34.21
C LEU A 153 17.19 12.67 -35.03
N GLN A 154 17.31 13.84 -34.40
CA GLN A 154 17.85 15.07 -34.97
C GLN A 154 19.28 15.25 -34.48
N ASN A 155 20.25 15.06 -35.38
CA ASN A 155 21.66 15.06 -35.00
C ASN A 155 22.35 16.38 -35.34
N ILE A 156 23.19 16.83 -34.42
CA ILE A 156 24.14 17.91 -34.63
C ILE A 156 25.45 17.27 -35.10
N GLY A 157 25.83 17.45 -36.37
CA GLY A 157 27.10 16.94 -36.86
C GLY A 157 27.20 16.80 -38.38
N THR A 158 28.27 16.15 -38.85
CA THR A 158 28.55 15.85 -40.26
C THR A 158 28.07 14.44 -40.60
N THR A 159 27.54 14.23 -41.82
CA THR A 159 27.11 12.89 -42.31
C THR A 159 28.12 12.25 -43.27
N SER A 160 29.25 12.90 -43.50
CA SER A 160 30.39 12.43 -44.30
C SER A 160 31.52 11.93 -43.38
N ASN A 161 32.57 11.33 -43.94
CA ASN A 161 33.73 10.81 -43.19
C ASN A 161 34.72 11.90 -42.73
N TYR A 162 34.26 13.15 -42.65
CA TYR A 162 35.03 14.29 -42.16
C TYR A 162 34.65 14.62 -40.71
N ASP A 163 35.65 15.03 -39.93
CA ASP A 163 35.51 15.42 -38.53
C ASP A 163 34.60 16.65 -38.34
N LEU A 164 34.02 16.78 -37.15
CA LEU A 164 33.24 17.92 -36.70
C LEU A 164 34.06 18.80 -35.74
N PRO A 165 34.68 19.90 -36.22
CA PRO A 165 35.39 20.84 -35.37
C PRO A 165 34.46 21.89 -34.75
N PHE A 166 34.72 22.26 -33.51
CA PHE A 166 34.14 23.38 -32.79
C PHE A 166 35.22 24.46 -32.62
N ILE A 167 34.99 25.61 -33.26
CA ILE A 167 35.98 26.68 -33.44
C ILE A 167 35.48 27.94 -32.75
N THR A 168 36.35 28.59 -31.98
CA THR A 168 36.08 29.91 -31.38
C THR A 168 37.27 30.83 -31.62
N ASN A 169 37.03 32.08 -32.00
CA ASN A 169 38.08 33.03 -32.40
C ASN A 169 39.05 32.45 -33.47
N ASN A 170 38.51 31.79 -34.49
CA ASN A 170 39.23 31.14 -35.60
C ASN A 170 40.29 30.11 -35.21
N SER A 171 40.28 29.63 -33.97
CA SER A 171 41.13 28.55 -33.49
C SER A 171 40.25 27.41 -33.00
N GLU A 172 40.55 26.21 -33.47
CA GLU A 172 39.82 25.03 -33.08
C GLU A 172 40.09 24.69 -31.61
N LYS A 173 39.02 24.50 -30.86
CA LYS A 173 39.09 24.23 -29.42
C LYS A 173 38.59 22.85 -29.06
N MET A 174 37.78 22.23 -29.90
CA MET A 174 37.27 20.88 -29.69
C MET A 174 36.95 20.23 -31.02
N ARG A 175 37.20 18.94 -31.14
CA ARG A 175 36.97 18.15 -32.36
C ARG A 175 36.29 16.85 -32.03
N LEU A 176 35.23 16.49 -32.75
CA LEU A 176 34.74 15.11 -32.81
C LEU A 176 35.12 14.51 -34.17
N THR A 177 36.03 13.55 -34.19
CA THR A 177 36.50 12.93 -35.44
C THR A 177 35.45 11.99 -36.03
N SER A 178 35.50 11.74 -37.34
CA SER A 178 34.57 10.86 -38.05
C SER A 178 34.65 9.39 -37.61
N THR A 179 35.71 9.02 -36.89
CA THR A 179 35.88 7.70 -36.24
C THR A 179 35.37 7.66 -34.79
N GLY A 180 34.73 8.74 -34.34
CA GLY A 180 34.10 8.85 -33.02
C GLY A 180 35.09 9.11 -31.89
N ARG A 181 36.13 9.92 -32.12
CA ARG A 181 37.06 10.37 -31.06
C ARG A 181 36.86 11.83 -30.78
N LEU A 182 36.82 12.21 -29.52
CA LEU A 182 36.61 13.59 -29.12
C LEU A 182 37.90 14.17 -28.53
N ALA A 183 38.40 15.27 -29.06
CA ALA A 183 39.51 16.01 -28.48
C ALA A 183 39.10 17.42 -28.10
N ILE A 184 39.69 17.95 -27.04
CA ILE A 184 39.52 19.33 -26.57
C ILE A 184 40.91 19.91 -26.33
N GLY A 185 41.18 21.10 -26.87
CA GLY A 185 42.48 21.78 -26.76
C GLY A 185 43.56 21.33 -27.76
N THR A 186 43.38 20.18 -28.41
CA THR A 186 44.24 19.66 -29.49
C THR A 186 43.41 18.98 -30.58
N ALA A 187 43.97 18.84 -31.78
CA ALA A 187 43.35 18.09 -32.89
C ALA A 187 44.12 16.80 -33.24
N SER A 188 45.22 16.51 -32.52
CA SER A 188 46.11 15.38 -32.79
C SER A 188 45.95 14.31 -31.69
N PHE A 189 45.80 13.05 -32.11
CA PHE A 189 45.66 11.88 -31.24
C PHE A 189 46.86 10.95 -31.40
N ASN A 190 47.11 10.06 -30.44
CA ASN A 190 48.18 9.07 -30.53
C ASN A 190 47.97 8.11 -31.72
N GLY A 191 49.05 7.81 -32.46
CA GLY A 191 48.99 7.01 -33.69
C GLY A 191 48.87 5.49 -33.48
N THR A 192 49.37 4.97 -32.36
CA THR A 192 49.41 3.52 -32.06
C THR A 192 48.31 3.10 -31.10
N TYR A 193 48.08 3.89 -30.05
CA TYR A 193 47.03 3.68 -29.06
C TYR A 193 46.12 4.91 -28.98
N PRO A 194 45.31 5.16 -30.01
CA PRO A 194 44.57 6.41 -30.12
C PRO A 194 43.46 6.55 -29.08
N GLU A 195 43.40 7.73 -28.47
CA GLU A 195 42.47 8.07 -27.42
C GLU A 195 41.05 8.27 -27.95
N LYS A 196 40.05 7.78 -27.22
CA LYS A 196 38.63 8.04 -27.53
C LYS A 196 38.17 9.40 -27.04
N PHE A 197 38.71 9.86 -25.93
CA PHE A 197 38.49 11.20 -25.40
C PHE A 197 39.84 11.78 -24.94
N LEU A 198 40.25 12.89 -25.52
CA LEU A 198 41.51 13.57 -25.23
C LEU A 198 41.25 15.01 -24.80
N VAL A 199 41.87 15.44 -23.72
CA VAL A 199 41.88 16.84 -23.31
C VAL A 199 43.34 17.26 -23.14
N ASP A 200 43.79 18.14 -24.01
CA ASP A 200 45.12 18.73 -23.95
C ASP A 200 45.00 20.15 -23.40
N ALA A 201 45.54 20.35 -22.19
CA ALA A 201 45.50 21.64 -21.53
C ALA A 201 46.51 22.65 -22.12
N GLY A 202 47.49 22.18 -22.92
CA GLY A 202 48.59 22.99 -23.42
C GLY A 202 49.46 23.62 -22.33
N THR A 203 50.24 24.64 -22.67
CA THR A 203 51.02 25.42 -21.69
C THR A 203 50.10 26.40 -20.97
N THR A 204 49.76 26.09 -19.72
CA THR A 204 48.83 26.88 -18.91
C THR A 204 49.35 27.06 -17.49
N THR A 205 48.91 28.13 -16.82
CA THR A 205 49.12 28.33 -15.38
C THR A 205 48.06 27.60 -14.54
N SER A 206 47.00 27.10 -15.18
CA SER A 206 46.05 26.19 -14.55
C SER A 206 46.70 24.82 -14.36
N VAL A 207 46.61 24.31 -13.14
CA VAL A 207 47.12 22.97 -12.82
C VAL A 207 46.09 21.86 -13.10
N ASN A 208 44.88 22.20 -13.58
CA ASN A 208 43.81 21.24 -13.83
C ASN A 208 43.47 21.16 -15.32
N ALA A 209 43.54 19.94 -15.89
CA ALA A 209 43.11 19.66 -17.26
C ALA A 209 41.62 19.31 -17.36
N ILE A 210 41.10 18.48 -16.45
CA ILE A 210 39.67 18.08 -16.38
C ILE A 210 39.20 18.20 -14.94
N VAL A 211 37.99 18.74 -14.74
CA VAL A 211 37.35 18.83 -13.41
C VAL A 211 35.92 18.31 -13.49
N ALA A 212 35.62 17.22 -12.78
CA ALA A 212 34.27 16.69 -12.61
C ALA A 212 33.72 17.03 -11.21
N LYS A 213 32.52 17.60 -11.14
CA LYS A 213 31.87 18.01 -9.88
C LYS A 213 30.41 17.55 -9.82
N GLY A 214 29.94 17.25 -8.62
CA GLY A 214 28.54 16.95 -8.34
C GLY A 214 28.27 16.97 -6.83
N THR A 215 27.04 17.32 -6.44
CA THR A 215 26.60 17.44 -5.04
C THR A 215 25.69 16.28 -4.64
N ILE A 216 26.04 15.07 -5.07
CA ILE A 216 25.17 13.89 -4.94
C ILE A 216 25.39 13.28 -3.55
N ASN A 217 24.31 12.99 -2.83
CA ASN A 217 24.37 12.23 -1.57
C ASN A 217 24.41 10.71 -1.82
N ASN A 218 25.29 10.33 -2.74
CA ASN A 218 25.68 8.96 -3.10
C ASN A 218 26.96 9.06 -3.96
N TYR A 219 27.57 7.94 -4.34
CA TYR A 219 28.86 7.92 -5.04
C TYR A 219 28.82 8.69 -6.38
N LEU A 220 29.60 9.77 -6.47
CA LEU A 220 30.02 10.38 -7.74
C LEU A 220 31.37 9.77 -8.11
N GLN A 221 31.39 8.95 -9.15
CA GLN A 221 32.53 8.10 -9.46
C GLN A 221 32.90 8.14 -10.94
N LEU A 222 34.19 8.06 -11.23
CA LEU A 222 34.69 7.68 -12.54
C LEU A 222 34.81 6.15 -12.56
N ASN A 223 33.80 5.48 -13.13
CA ASN A 223 33.74 4.02 -13.19
C ASN A 223 34.35 3.52 -14.50
N ILE A 224 35.43 2.75 -14.44
CA ILE A 224 36.12 2.18 -15.60
C ILE A 224 36.12 0.65 -15.45
N GLN A 225 35.53 -0.04 -16.42
CA GLN A 225 35.43 -1.48 -16.43
C GLN A 225 35.77 -2.01 -17.83
N ASN A 226 36.73 -2.92 -17.88
CA ASN A 226 37.03 -3.73 -19.05
C ASN A 226 36.13 -4.97 -19.02
N LEU A 227 35.20 -5.05 -19.97
CA LEU A 227 34.21 -6.14 -20.05
C LEU A 227 34.76 -7.41 -20.71
N SER A 228 35.99 -7.38 -21.21
CA SER A 228 36.62 -8.54 -21.87
C SER A 228 36.94 -9.65 -20.86
N ASN A 229 36.61 -10.89 -21.21
CA ASN A 229 37.01 -12.09 -20.46
C ASN A 229 38.28 -12.75 -21.04
N GLY A 230 39.13 -11.95 -21.69
CA GLY A 230 40.44 -12.41 -22.16
C GLY A 230 41.43 -12.61 -21.00
N SER A 231 42.42 -13.48 -21.20
CA SER A 231 43.42 -13.84 -20.18
C SER A 231 44.37 -12.71 -19.75
N SER A 232 44.34 -11.56 -20.42
CA SER A 232 45.15 -10.38 -20.11
C SER A 232 44.30 -9.13 -19.84
N ALA A 233 42.98 -9.28 -19.63
CA ALA A 233 42.11 -8.14 -19.44
C ALA A 233 42.31 -7.51 -18.05
N SER A 234 42.41 -6.18 -18.00
CA SER A 234 42.48 -5.35 -16.79
C SER A 234 41.78 -4.00 -17.04
N SER A 235 41.42 -3.31 -15.96
CA SER A 235 40.85 -1.95 -15.99
C SER A 235 41.73 -1.02 -15.16
N ASP A 236 42.31 -0.01 -15.82
CA ASP A 236 43.48 0.68 -15.29
C ASP A 236 43.37 2.21 -15.43
N VAL A 237 44.06 2.92 -14.54
CA VAL A 237 44.33 4.36 -14.63
C VAL A 237 45.84 4.56 -14.53
N VAL A 238 46.44 5.07 -15.60
CA VAL A 238 47.90 5.16 -15.77
C VAL A 238 48.34 6.62 -15.83
N ALA A 239 49.43 6.94 -15.11
CA ALA A 239 50.11 8.22 -15.22
C ALA A 239 51.58 8.01 -15.61
N THR A 240 52.01 8.68 -16.68
CA THR A 240 53.39 8.61 -17.19
C THR A 240 54.17 9.87 -16.79
N ALA A 241 55.47 9.72 -16.57
CA ALA A 241 56.37 10.87 -16.47
C ALA A 241 56.46 11.60 -17.83
N ASP A 242 57.00 12.82 -17.83
CA ASP A 242 57.26 13.60 -19.05
C ASP A 242 58.20 12.87 -20.03
N ASN A 243 59.01 11.94 -19.53
CA ASN A 243 59.85 11.03 -20.31
C ASN A 243 59.39 9.55 -20.26
N GLY A 244 58.11 9.31 -19.94
CA GLY A 244 57.53 7.97 -19.81
C GLY A 244 56.61 7.57 -20.96
N SER A 245 56.21 6.31 -20.93
CA SER A 245 55.23 5.67 -21.82
C SER A 245 54.38 4.68 -21.02
N GLU A 246 53.36 4.06 -21.64
CA GLU A 246 52.55 3.01 -21.00
C GLU A 246 53.35 1.74 -20.67
N THR A 247 54.64 1.68 -21.01
CA THR A 247 55.53 0.55 -20.74
C THR A 247 56.79 0.91 -19.94
N THR A 248 57.13 2.20 -19.79
CA THR A 248 58.33 2.66 -19.06
C THR A 248 58.06 3.96 -18.28
N ASN A 249 58.66 4.12 -17.10
CA ASN A 249 58.55 5.32 -16.26
C ASN A 249 57.09 5.78 -16.01
N TYR A 250 56.25 4.85 -15.57
CA TYR A 250 54.85 5.12 -15.23
C TYR A 250 54.47 4.51 -13.88
N VAL A 251 53.36 5.01 -13.36
CA VAL A 251 52.61 4.40 -12.26
C VAL A 251 51.23 4.01 -12.76
N ASP A 252 50.78 2.83 -12.34
CA ASP A 252 49.49 2.27 -12.73
C ASP A 252 48.72 1.83 -11.49
N MET A 253 47.44 2.20 -11.48
CA MET A 253 46.45 1.73 -10.54
C MET A 253 45.36 0.99 -11.30
N GLY A 254 45.23 -0.31 -11.03
CA GLY A 254 44.42 -1.19 -11.86
C GLY A 254 43.80 -2.36 -11.12
N ILE A 255 42.93 -3.07 -11.83
CA ILE A 255 42.36 -4.34 -11.39
C ILE A 255 42.26 -5.34 -12.54
N ASN A 256 42.72 -6.56 -12.27
CA ASN A 256 42.68 -7.67 -13.22
C ASN A 256 41.25 -8.19 -13.43
N GLY A 257 40.93 -8.57 -14.67
CA GLY A 257 39.65 -9.18 -15.03
C GLY A 257 39.49 -10.60 -14.48
N SER A 258 38.26 -11.13 -14.59
CA SER A 258 37.82 -12.33 -13.85
C SER A 258 38.47 -13.65 -14.24
N VAL A 259 39.16 -13.68 -15.38
CA VAL A 259 39.90 -14.86 -15.87
C VAL A 259 41.32 -14.49 -16.29
N ASN A 260 41.83 -13.35 -15.82
CA ASN A 260 43.20 -12.94 -16.13
C ASN A 260 44.20 -13.96 -15.54
N SER A 261 45.02 -14.52 -16.41
CA SER A 261 46.02 -15.56 -16.09
C SER A 261 47.41 -15.20 -16.59
N SER A 262 47.63 -13.94 -16.95
CA SER A 262 48.94 -13.44 -17.41
C SER A 262 50.01 -13.52 -16.32
N GLY A 263 49.59 -13.55 -15.04
CA GLY A 263 50.45 -13.61 -13.86
C GLY A 263 51.17 -12.30 -13.55
N ILE A 264 50.90 -11.24 -14.31
CA ILE A 264 51.47 -9.90 -14.09
C ILE A 264 50.53 -9.14 -13.13
N MET A 265 51.10 -8.60 -12.05
CA MET A 265 50.40 -7.90 -10.95
C MET A 265 49.31 -8.72 -10.21
N GLY A 266 49.53 -10.02 -10.05
CA GLY A 266 48.62 -10.89 -9.29
C GLY A 266 47.78 -11.81 -10.17
N ALA A 267 46.71 -12.35 -9.59
CA ALA A 267 45.78 -13.27 -10.25
C ALA A 267 44.52 -12.53 -10.75
N ALA A 268 43.55 -13.31 -11.26
CA ALA A 268 42.25 -12.79 -11.66
C ALA A 268 41.54 -12.09 -10.50
N ASN A 269 40.96 -10.92 -10.77
CA ASN A 269 40.30 -10.03 -9.80
C ASN A 269 41.20 -9.34 -8.76
N ASP A 270 42.53 -9.47 -8.86
CA ASP A 270 43.44 -8.74 -7.97
C ASP A 270 43.59 -7.27 -8.42
N ALA A 271 43.50 -6.36 -7.46
CA ALA A 271 43.76 -4.93 -7.66
C ALA A 271 45.19 -4.58 -7.25
N TYR A 272 45.78 -3.61 -7.94
CA TYR A 272 47.17 -3.23 -7.75
C TYR A 272 47.40 -1.71 -7.89
N LEU A 273 48.46 -1.26 -7.22
CA LEU A 273 49.13 0.01 -7.46
C LEU A 273 50.61 -0.29 -7.65
N TYR A 274 51.13 -0.03 -8.84
CA TYR A 274 52.47 -0.47 -9.22
C TYR A 274 53.25 0.63 -9.96
N ASN A 275 54.55 0.71 -9.68
CA ASN A 275 55.45 1.67 -10.31
C ASN A 275 56.56 0.94 -11.06
N VAL A 276 56.72 1.30 -12.33
CA VAL A 276 57.79 0.80 -13.23
C VAL A 276 58.92 1.82 -13.39
N GLY A 277 58.83 3.00 -12.74
CA GLY A 277 59.89 4.00 -12.71
C GLY A 277 60.99 3.69 -11.70
N GLN A 278 61.44 4.71 -10.96
CA GLN A 278 62.45 4.55 -9.89
C GLN A 278 61.80 4.05 -8.59
N ASN A 279 61.98 4.75 -7.47
CA ASN A 279 61.40 4.35 -6.19
C ASN A 279 59.93 4.78 -6.09
N LEU A 280 59.07 3.87 -5.63
CA LEU A 280 57.70 4.19 -5.26
C LEU A 280 57.66 4.73 -3.82
N LEU A 281 57.56 6.04 -3.70
CA LEU A 281 57.45 6.72 -2.42
C LEU A 281 55.98 6.74 -1.97
N ILE A 282 55.64 5.96 -0.94
CA ILE A 282 54.29 5.93 -0.33
C ILE A 282 54.42 6.34 1.14
N GLY A 283 53.75 7.43 1.53
CA GLY A 283 53.85 7.95 2.89
C GLY A 283 52.96 9.16 3.17
N THR A 284 52.98 9.64 4.41
CA THR A 284 52.24 10.84 4.85
C THR A 284 53.21 12.01 5.04
N GLY A 285 53.01 13.14 4.34
CA GLY A 285 53.90 14.31 4.41
C GLY A 285 53.70 15.23 5.64
N SER A 286 52.77 14.91 6.54
CA SER A 286 52.51 15.66 7.78
C SER A 286 53.21 15.01 8.98
N ALA A 287 53.96 15.79 9.76
CA ALA A 287 54.77 15.28 10.87
C ALA A 287 53.93 14.52 11.92
N SER A 288 54.51 13.44 12.46
CA SER A 288 53.90 12.57 13.49
C SER A 288 52.66 11.76 13.06
N LYS A 289 52.38 11.63 11.76
CA LYS A 289 51.30 10.75 11.24
C LYS A 289 51.85 9.39 10.82
N SER A 290 50.98 8.38 10.88
CA SER A 290 51.35 6.99 10.63
C SER A 290 51.04 6.58 9.19
N LEU A 291 51.93 5.77 8.60
CA LEU A 291 51.60 5.00 7.40
C LEU A 291 50.95 3.67 7.84
N VAL A 292 49.79 3.35 7.27
CA VAL A 292 48.93 2.24 7.73
C VAL A 292 48.56 1.31 6.58
N PHE A 293 48.75 0.01 6.78
CA PHE A 293 48.39 -1.05 5.84
C PHE A 293 47.25 -1.89 6.40
N MET A 294 46.20 -2.12 5.58
CA MET A 294 44.94 -2.73 6.00
C MET A 294 44.57 -3.97 5.19
N THR A 295 43.85 -4.94 5.79
CA THR A 295 43.28 -6.10 5.11
C THR A 295 41.87 -6.44 5.63
N GLY A 296 40.94 -6.83 4.73
CA GLY A 296 39.65 -7.43 5.11
C GLY A 296 38.44 -6.48 5.27
N GLY A 297 38.56 -5.20 4.91
CA GLY A 297 37.45 -4.24 4.93
C GLY A 297 37.89 -2.78 4.89
N THR A 298 36.94 -1.85 4.87
CA THR A 298 37.18 -0.40 4.73
C THR A 298 37.30 0.37 6.04
N VAL A 299 37.01 -0.25 7.19
CA VAL A 299 37.09 0.39 8.53
C VAL A 299 38.48 0.20 9.14
N GLN A 300 39.24 1.28 9.34
CA GLN A 300 40.66 1.21 9.76
C GLN A 300 40.88 0.55 11.11
N SER A 301 40.17 0.99 12.16
CA SER A 301 40.38 0.52 13.53
C SER A 301 40.25 -1.00 13.69
N SER A 302 39.62 -1.70 12.75
CA SER A 302 39.45 -3.15 12.71
C SER A 302 40.27 -3.86 11.61
N ASN A 303 40.75 -3.12 10.60
CA ASN A 303 41.39 -3.70 9.43
C ASN A 303 42.87 -3.33 9.26
N GLU A 304 43.41 -2.43 10.08
CA GLU A 304 44.86 -2.16 10.18
C GLU A 304 45.65 -3.40 10.63
N ARG A 305 46.79 -3.66 9.98
CA ARG A 305 47.66 -4.83 10.24
C ARG A 305 49.10 -4.44 10.49
N LEU A 306 49.58 -3.42 9.80
CA LEU A 306 50.94 -2.91 9.94
C LEU A 306 50.91 -1.40 9.90
N ARG A 307 51.74 -0.79 10.74
CA ARG A 307 51.98 0.64 10.72
C ARG A 307 53.44 0.96 10.96
N ILE A 308 53.80 2.16 10.51
CA ILE A 308 54.99 2.86 10.95
C ILE A 308 54.51 4.16 11.56
N ASP A 309 54.81 4.39 12.85
CA ASP A 309 54.37 5.59 13.55
C ASP A 309 55.29 6.80 13.30
N GLY A 310 54.90 7.96 13.84
CA GLY A 310 55.64 9.20 13.68
C GLY A 310 57.06 9.21 14.28
N ASN A 311 57.38 8.27 15.16
CA ASN A 311 58.70 8.10 15.79
C ASN A 311 59.56 7.04 15.08
N GLY A 312 59.05 6.46 13.99
CA GLY A 312 59.70 5.40 13.21
C GLY A 312 59.68 4.04 13.90
N ASN A 313 58.75 3.81 14.82
CA ASN A 313 58.52 2.48 15.39
C ASN A 313 57.59 1.71 14.45
N VAL A 314 58.01 0.49 14.12
CA VAL A 314 57.20 -0.42 13.29
C VAL A 314 56.27 -1.19 14.21
N GLY A 315 54.99 -0.86 14.12
CA GLY A 315 53.91 -1.49 14.85
C GLY A 315 53.17 -2.46 13.96
N ILE A 316 53.22 -3.74 14.26
CA ILE A 316 52.39 -4.72 13.54
C ILE A 316 51.27 -5.12 14.49
N GLY A 317 50.03 -4.73 14.16
CA GLY A 317 48.79 -4.96 14.93
C GLY A 317 48.56 -4.08 16.16
N THR A 318 49.56 -3.31 16.56
CA THR A 318 49.36 -2.22 17.53
C THR A 318 49.28 -0.90 16.81
N SER A 319 48.34 -0.06 17.23
CA SER A 319 48.30 1.34 16.84
C SER A 319 49.27 2.21 17.65
N VAL A 320 49.92 1.69 18.69
CA VAL A 320 50.85 2.44 19.56
C VAL A 320 52.12 1.61 19.87
N PRO A 321 53.06 1.48 18.92
CA PRO A 321 54.31 0.74 19.15
C PRO A 321 55.31 1.51 20.03
N ALA A 322 55.74 0.92 21.14
CA ALA A 322 56.71 1.45 22.10
C ALA A 322 58.17 1.07 21.82
N TYR A 323 58.43 0.09 20.93
CA TYR A 323 59.77 -0.35 20.55
C TYR A 323 59.98 -0.22 19.04
N LYS A 324 61.26 -0.16 18.61
CA LYS A 324 61.62 0.06 17.19
C LYS A 324 61.00 -0.95 16.24
N LEU A 325 60.96 -2.21 16.65
CA LEU A 325 60.12 -3.22 16.04
C LEU A 325 59.26 -3.80 17.16
N GLN A 326 57.98 -3.45 17.17
CA GLN A 326 57.00 -4.05 18.06
C GLN A 326 55.90 -4.67 17.22
N VAL A 327 55.95 -5.99 17.18
CA VAL A 327 54.85 -6.75 16.61
C VAL A 327 53.94 -7.14 17.76
N ILE A 328 52.78 -6.51 17.83
CA ILE A 328 51.63 -6.90 18.64
C ILE A 328 50.56 -7.43 17.69
N ALA A 329 50.83 -8.56 17.09
CA ALA A 329 49.71 -9.37 16.65
C ALA A 329 49.14 -10.07 17.89
N GLY A 330 47.89 -10.53 17.82
CA GLY A 330 47.33 -11.39 18.88
C GLY A 330 48.13 -12.68 19.12
N SER A 331 49.06 -13.08 18.22
CA SER A 331 49.96 -14.22 18.42
C SER A 331 51.19 -14.26 17.49
N ASN A 332 52.22 -15.04 17.88
CA ASN A 332 53.48 -15.38 17.18
C ASN A 332 54.10 -14.23 16.38
N PRO A 333 54.53 -13.18 17.09
CA PRO A 333 54.85 -11.91 16.46
C PRO A 333 56.07 -11.94 15.54
N LEU A 334 56.97 -12.92 15.67
CA LEU A 334 58.23 -12.93 14.92
C LEU A 334 58.74 -14.36 14.66
N TRP A 335 59.04 -14.64 13.40
CA TRP A 335 59.73 -15.84 12.94
C TRP A 335 61.02 -15.45 12.21
N LEU A 336 62.14 -16.14 12.49
CA LEU A 336 63.47 -15.85 11.93
C LEU A 336 63.96 -17.09 11.16
N GLY A 337 63.79 -17.11 9.85
CA GLY A 337 64.25 -18.21 8.98
C GLY A 337 65.72 -18.06 8.55
N GLY A 338 66.42 -19.18 8.32
CA GLY A 338 67.74 -19.21 7.67
C GLY A 338 68.97 -19.18 8.59
N LEU A 339 68.83 -19.43 9.89
CA LEU A 339 70.01 -19.54 10.79
C LEU A 339 70.90 -20.73 10.39
N GLN A 340 72.19 -20.48 10.16
CA GLN A 340 73.20 -21.48 9.78
C GLN A 340 73.71 -22.28 11.00
N THR A 341 74.10 -23.54 10.79
CA THR A 341 74.58 -24.43 11.86
C THR A 341 76.10 -24.38 12.02
N GLY A 342 76.59 -23.94 13.20
CA GLY A 342 77.77 -24.52 13.84
C GLY A 342 79.13 -23.89 13.55
N SER A 343 79.33 -22.62 13.93
CA SER A 343 80.66 -22.06 14.20
C SER A 343 80.98 -22.09 15.70
N ALA A 344 82.23 -22.35 16.07
CA ALA A 344 82.68 -22.36 17.46
C ALA A 344 82.59 -20.99 18.16
N ALA A 345 82.31 -19.91 17.41
CA ALA A 345 82.02 -18.57 17.94
C ALA A 345 80.52 -18.30 18.16
N ASP A 346 79.65 -19.25 17.81
CA ASP A 346 78.20 -19.07 17.91
C ASP A 346 77.76 -19.00 19.38
N SER A 347 76.83 -18.10 19.66
CA SER A 347 76.30 -17.86 21.00
C SER A 347 74.80 -18.11 21.04
N PHE A 348 74.29 -18.56 22.18
CA PHE A 348 72.86 -18.77 22.37
C PHE A 348 72.14 -17.46 22.67
N LEU A 349 71.00 -17.21 22.00
CA LEU A 349 70.11 -16.09 22.28
C LEU A 349 69.06 -16.50 23.33
N THR A 350 68.83 -15.64 24.33
CA THR A 350 67.82 -15.79 25.40
C THR A 350 66.95 -14.54 25.43
N VAL A 351 65.70 -14.64 25.90
CA VAL A 351 64.78 -13.49 25.97
C VAL A 351 64.40 -13.22 27.41
N SER A 352 64.40 -11.96 27.83
CA SER A 352 63.97 -11.53 29.16
C SER A 352 63.20 -10.21 29.04
N ASN A 353 61.98 -10.13 29.58
CA ASN A 353 61.07 -8.96 29.50
C ASN A 353 60.81 -8.41 28.09
N GLY A 354 60.65 -9.29 27.08
CA GLY A 354 60.34 -8.89 25.70
C GLY A 354 61.54 -8.46 24.88
N VAL A 355 62.77 -8.66 25.41
CA VAL A 355 64.03 -8.26 24.76
C VAL A 355 64.98 -9.47 24.64
N VAL A 356 65.56 -9.67 23.46
CA VAL A 356 66.48 -10.78 23.11
C VAL A 356 67.96 -10.42 23.46
N ARG A 357 68.77 -11.36 24.04
CA ARG A 357 70.16 -11.22 24.59
C ARG A 357 71.05 -12.50 24.40
N ARG A 358 72.38 -12.52 24.70
CA ARG A 358 73.38 -13.58 24.27
C ARG A 358 74.22 -14.29 25.41
N VAL A 359 74.54 -15.63 25.36
CA VAL A 359 75.36 -16.44 26.36
C VAL A 359 76.25 -17.60 25.75
N GLY A 360 77.33 -18.12 26.42
CA GLY A 360 78.34 -19.14 25.95
C GLY A 360 78.40 -20.55 26.66
N THR A 361 79.16 -21.54 26.12
CA THR A 361 78.81 -23.00 26.07
C THR A 361 79.47 -24.05 27.02
N SER A 362 80.43 -23.74 27.90
CA SER A 362 81.29 -24.75 28.58
C SER A 362 80.72 -25.48 29.83
N GLY A 363 79.40 -25.71 29.94
CA GLY A 363 78.76 -25.79 31.26
C GLY A 363 78.11 -27.07 31.80
N ILE A 364 77.80 -28.17 31.08
CA ILE A 364 76.95 -29.26 31.67
C ILE A 364 77.16 -30.68 31.04
N ASN A 365 77.49 -31.71 31.85
CA ASN A 365 77.46 -33.16 31.52
C ASN A 365 77.22 -34.06 32.78
N ALA A 366 76.01 -34.02 33.34
CA ALA A 366 75.46 -34.96 34.34
C ALA A 366 73.94 -34.91 34.10
N TRP A 367 73.18 -36.02 34.15
CA TRP A 367 71.72 -35.88 33.98
C TRP A 367 71.26 -35.06 35.16
N GLY A 368 71.12 -33.76 34.89
CA GLY A 368 71.21 -32.79 35.94
C GLY A 368 70.07 -33.07 36.88
N LEU A 369 70.17 -32.56 38.10
CA LEU A 369 68.96 -32.37 38.89
C LEU A 369 67.91 -31.53 38.11
N THR A 370 68.27 -30.93 36.95
CA THR A 370 67.42 -30.32 35.90
C THR A 370 67.33 -31.03 34.53
N GLY A 371 68.06 -32.11 34.22
CA GLY A 371 68.07 -32.72 32.86
C GLY A 371 69.40 -32.63 32.08
N ASN A 372 69.63 -33.54 31.11
CA ASN A 372 70.78 -33.57 30.18
C ASN A 372 70.35 -33.39 28.72
N ALA A 373 71.22 -32.81 27.88
CA ALA A 373 71.04 -32.74 26.43
C ALA A 373 72.01 -33.69 25.68
N SER A 374 71.77 -33.92 24.38
CA SER A 374 72.47 -34.91 23.52
C SER A 374 72.26 -36.37 23.92
N THR A 375 71.16 -36.65 24.63
CA THR A 375 70.75 -38.00 25.01
C THR A 375 70.07 -38.69 23.84
N ASN A 376 70.56 -39.86 23.43
CA ASN A 376 69.93 -40.74 22.46
C ASN A 376 68.81 -41.56 23.14
N PRO A 377 67.52 -41.39 22.79
CA PRO A 377 66.42 -42.10 23.46
C PRO A 377 66.52 -43.63 23.41
N THR A 378 67.27 -44.20 22.45
CA THR A 378 67.49 -45.66 22.35
C THR A 378 68.56 -46.20 23.31
N THR A 379 69.43 -45.34 23.87
CA THR A 379 70.56 -45.75 24.73
C THR A 379 70.76 -44.88 25.98
N ASN A 380 70.02 -43.77 26.14
CA ASN A 380 70.07 -42.82 27.26
C ASN A 380 68.66 -42.61 27.85
N PHE A 381 68.37 -43.25 28.99
CA PHE A 381 67.08 -43.20 29.69
C PHE A 381 67.24 -43.28 31.22
N ILE A 382 66.18 -42.94 31.96
CA ILE A 382 66.07 -43.10 33.42
C ILE A 382 65.05 -44.22 33.69
N GLY A 383 65.50 -45.43 34.07
CA GLY A 383 64.62 -46.60 34.25
C GLY A 383 65.37 -47.95 34.35
N THR A 384 64.64 -49.08 34.32
CA THR A 384 65.16 -50.47 34.34
C THR A 384 65.17 -51.10 32.92
N THR A 385 66.02 -52.10 32.69
CA THR A 385 66.14 -52.83 31.39
C THR A 385 65.55 -54.24 31.39
N ASP A 386 65.12 -54.74 32.55
CA ASP A 386 64.44 -56.02 32.73
C ASP A 386 62.94 -55.82 33.01
N ALA A 387 62.19 -56.92 33.19
CA ALA A 387 60.74 -56.86 33.46
C ALA A 387 60.39 -56.47 34.91
N GLN A 388 61.35 -55.92 35.66
CA GLN A 388 61.14 -55.42 37.02
C GLN A 388 60.68 -53.97 37.00
N ALA A 389 59.85 -53.60 37.97
CA ALA A 389 59.31 -52.24 38.05
C ALA A 389 60.36 -51.19 38.44
N PHE A 390 60.29 -50.01 37.83
CA PHE A 390 61.03 -48.83 38.29
C PHE A 390 60.28 -48.18 39.47
N ILE A 391 60.88 -48.24 40.66
CA ILE A 391 60.28 -47.79 41.93
C ILE A 391 60.93 -46.50 42.42
N ILE A 392 60.12 -45.48 42.73
CA ILE A 392 60.53 -44.31 43.51
C ILE A 392 60.02 -44.49 44.95
N LYS A 393 60.90 -44.27 45.93
CA LYS A 393 60.58 -44.37 47.36
C LYS A 393 60.85 -43.05 48.08
N THR A 394 60.11 -42.81 49.16
CA THR A 394 60.41 -41.77 50.16
C THR A 394 60.37 -42.44 51.53
N ASN A 395 61.42 -42.28 52.35
CA ASN A 395 61.53 -42.93 53.67
C ASN A 395 61.21 -44.45 53.64
N SER A 396 61.83 -45.20 52.72
CA SER A 396 61.62 -46.64 52.49
C SER A 396 60.22 -47.08 52.02
N ALA A 397 59.24 -46.18 51.94
CA ALA A 397 57.92 -46.46 51.41
C ALA A 397 57.86 -46.20 49.89
N GLN A 398 57.22 -47.11 49.13
CA GLN A 398 56.94 -46.90 47.70
C GLN A 398 56.00 -45.70 47.51
N CYS A 399 56.43 -44.71 46.73
CA CYS A 399 55.64 -43.54 46.38
C CYS A 399 55.43 -43.38 44.87
N ALA A 400 56.20 -44.09 44.03
CA ALA A 400 55.86 -44.33 42.62
C ALA A 400 56.34 -45.71 42.18
N ARG A 401 55.62 -46.31 41.24
CA ARG A 401 55.93 -47.58 40.59
C ARG A 401 55.55 -47.47 39.13
N PHE A 402 56.52 -47.69 38.25
CA PHE A 402 56.33 -47.79 36.81
C PHE A 402 56.64 -49.24 36.42
N ASP A 403 55.60 -50.03 36.15
CA ASP A 403 55.71 -51.36 35.55
C ASP A 403 55.71 -51.22 34.01
N LEU A 404 56.07 -52.30 33.29
CA LEU A 404 56.12 -52.29 31.82
C LEU A 404 54.82 -51.83 31.15
N THR A 405 53.68 -52.12 31.78
CA THR A 405 52.36 -51.80 31.23
C THR A 405 51.49 -50.97 32.17
N SER A 406 51.94 -50.58 33.37
CA SER A 406 51.08 -49.87 34.34
C SER A 406 51.86 -48.89 35.22
N ILE A 407 51.20 -47.86 35.75
CA ILE A 407 51.85 -46.88 36.64
C ILE A 407 51.02 -46.69 37.91
N ALA A 408 51.66 -46.75 39.08
CA ALA A 408 51.08 -46.37 40.36
C ALA A 408 51.90 -45.25 41.02
N LEU A 409 51.36 -44.03 41.15
CA LEU A 409 51.97 -42.88 41.82
C LEU A 409 51.17 -42.56 43.10
N GLY A 410 51.83 -42.44 44.25
CA GLY A 410 51.22 -42.18 45.55
C GLY A 410 51.43 -43.32 46.56
N THR A 411 51.49 -42.98 47.85
CA THR A 411 51.67 -43.98 48.92
C THR A 411 50.47 -44.92 49.00
N GLY A 412 50.71 -46.22 48.85
CA GLY A 412 49.65 -47.24 48.82
C GLY A 412 48.84 -47.29 47.52
N ALA A 413 49.22 -46.54 46.49
CA ALA A 413 48.62 -46.69 45.16
C ALA A 413 48.96 -48.07 44.58
N THR A 414 47.99 -48.74 43.95
CA THR A 414 48.18 -50.07 43.38
C THR A 414 47.38 -50.25 42.09
N THR A 415 48.04 -50.86 41.09
CA THR A 415 47.40 -51.34 39.87
C THR A 415 47.09 -52.83 39.92
N ALA A 416 47.52 -53.58 40.95
CA ALA A 416 47.18 -54.99 41.19
C ALA A 416 47.19 -55.90 39.93
N ASN A 417 48.29 -55.92 39.17
CA ASN A 417 48.42 -56.68 37.91
C ASN A 417 47.42 -56.28 36.81
N SER A 418 47.08 -54.99 36.74
CA SER A 418 46.18 -54.44 35.72
C SER A 418 47.00 -53.81 34.58
N PRO A 419 47.07 -54.45 33.40
CA PRO A 419 47.81 -53.89 32.26
C PRO A 419 47.17 -52.60 31.75
N GLN A 420 47.98 -51.74 31.16
CA GLN A 420 47.60 -50.45 30.57
C GLN A 420 46.84 -49.53 31.55
N SER A 421 47.15 -49.63 32.84
CA SER A 421 46.37 -48.98 33.91
C SER A 421 47.20 -48.02 34.77
N TYR A 422 46.55 -46.99 35.32
CA TYR A 422 47.20 -45.84 35.94
C TYR A 422 46.52 -45.44 37.27
N ALA A 423 47.21 -45.63 38.41
CA ALA A 423 46.72 -45.26 39.74
C ALA A 423 47.53 -44.07 40.30
N PHE A 424 46.94 -42.89 40.46
CA PHE A 424 47.59 -41.65 40.91
C PHE A 424 46.94 -41.06 42.16
N GLY A 425 47.49 -41.29 43.35
CA GLY A 425 47.04 -40.71 44.61
C GLY A 425 47.26 -41.66 45.80
N THR A 426 47.21 -41.13 47.01
CA THR A 426 47.33 -41.95 48.23
C THR A 426 46.20 -42.99 48.27
N ARG A 427 46.55 -44.29 48.31
CA ARG A 427 45.59 -45.42 48.25
C ARG A 427 44.67 -45.44 47.02
N ALA A 428 45.06 -44.80 45.91
CA ALA A 428 44.38 -44.97 44.63
C ALA A 428 44.48 -46.45 44.20
N THR A 429 43.34 -47.11 44.02
CA THR A 429 43.26 -48.56 43.87
C THR A 429 42.57 -48.91 42.56
N ILE A 430 43.25 -49.72 41.74
CA ILE A 430 42.63 -50.43 40.63
C ILE A 430 42.53 -51.90 41.06
N GLY A 431 41.35 -52.49 40.84
CA GLY A 431 41.07 -53.88 41.16
C GLY A 431 42.03 -54.85 40.47
N PHE A 432 42.02 -56.12 40.88
CA PHE A 432 42.90 -57.12 40.29
C PHE A 432 42.53 -57.43 38.82
N ASN A 433 43.54 -57.54 37.95
CA ASN A 433 43.40 -57.88 36.53
C ASN A 433 42.39 -56.99 35.77
N LYS A 434 42.48 -55.66 35.93
CA LYS A 434 41.71 -54.73 35.11
C LYS A 434 42.52 -54.26 33.90
N LEU A 435 41.85 -53.98 32.80
CA LEU A 435 42.50 -53.47 31.60
C LEU A 435 42.14 -52.00 31.40
N ASN A 436 43.08 -51.14 30.97
CA ASN A 436 42.81 -49.75 30.59
C ASN A 436 42.14 -48.89 31.69
N ALA A 437 42.43 -49.15 32.97
CA ALA A 437 41.77 -48.49 34.09
C ALA A 437 42.59 -47.29 34.63
N VAL A 438 41.91 -46.25 35.13
CA VAL A 438 42.56 -45.05 35.67
C VAL A 438 41.93 -44.63 36.99
N ALA A 439 42.68 -44.61 38.08
CA ALA A 439 42.23 -44.11 39.38
C ALA A 439 43.10 -42.93 39.82
N ILE A 440 42.55 -41.73 39.98
CA ILE A 440 43.27 -40.50 40.33
C ILE A 440 42.63 -39.85 41.55
N GLY A 441 43.36 -39.64 42.63
CA GLY A 441 42.86 -39.05 43.88
C GLY A 441 43.07 -39.96 45.08
N THR A 442 42.92 -39.38 46.28
CA THR A 442 43.04 -40.16 47.53
C THR A 442 41.85 -41.11 47.65
N ASP A 443 42.12 -42.41 47.85
CA ASP A 443 41.11 -43.47 47.93
C ASP A 443 40.22 -43.60 46.67
N ALA A 444 40.65 -43.09 45.52
CA ALA A 444 39.97 -43.31 44.24
C ALA A 444 40.04 -44.79 43.88
N THR A 445 38.91 -45.41 43.53
CA THR A 445 38.81 -46.85 43.27
C THR A 445 38.21 -47.14 41.90
N VAL A 446 38.81 -48.06 41.13
CA VAL A 446 38.25 -48.59 39.88
C VAL A 446 38.18 -50.12 39.97
N ASN A 447 36.99 -50.69 39.79
CA ASN A 447 36.75 -52.13 39.94
C ASN A 447 36.51 -52.89 38.63
N HIS A 448 36.52 -52.20 37.47
CA HIS A 448 36.22 -52.77 36.16
C HIS A 448 37.16 -52.26 35.06
N ASP A 449 37.10 -52.89 33.88
CA ASP A 449 37.95 -52.55 32.72
C ASP A 449 37.51 -51.25 32.06
N SER A 450 38.45 -50.56 31.41
CA SER A 450 38.27 -49.32 30.66
C SER A 450 37.56 -48.23 31.48
N ALA A 451 37.75 -48.24 32.79
CA ALA A 451 37.02 -47.42 33.74
C ALA A 451 37.93 -46.39 34.42
N PHE A 452 37.36 -45.22 34.74
CA PHE A 452 38.08 -44.05 35.20
C PHE A 452 37.45 -43.50 36.49
N SER A 453 38.25 -43.21 37.49
CA SER A 453 37.86 -42.54 38.74
C SER A 453 38.80 -41.38 39.01
N ILE A 454 38.30 -40.16 39.18
CA ILE A 454 39.11 -38.96 39.42
C ILE A 454 38.49 -38.15 40.57
N GLY A 455 39.08 -38.18 41.76
CA GLY A 455 38.59 -37.44 42.93
C GLY A 455 38.78 -38.21 44.23
N VAL A 456 38.70 -37.52 45.37
CA VAL A 456 38.82 -38.16 46.68
C VAL A 456 37.61 -39.08 46.93
N ASN A 457 37.85 -40.37 47.23
CA ASN A 457 36.80 -41.40 47.37
C ASN A 457 35.91 -41.58 46.12
N ALA A 458 36.38 -41.23 44.91
CA ALA A 458 35.64 -41.52 43.69
C ALA A 458 35.68 -43.03 43.38
N ILE A 459 34.55 -43.65 43.06
CA ILE A 459 34.45 -45.10 42.86
C ILE A 459 33.80 -45.39 41.51
N THR A 460 34.43 -46.20 40.67
CA THR A 460 33.83 -46.69 39.44
C THR A 460 33.73 -48.21 39.48
N ASN A 461 32.48 -48.69 39.62
CA ASN A 461 32.12 -50.12 39.60
C ASN A 461 31.55 -50.57 38.24
N GLY A 462 31.45 -49.68 37.26
CA GLY A 462 30.98 -50.02 35.90
C GLY A 462 32.11 -50.28 34.92
N LEU A 463 31.90 -51.22 33.99
CA LEU A 463 32.72 -51.38 32.78
C LEU A 463 32.61 -50.13 31.89
N ASN A 464 33.69 -49.67 31.25
CA ASN A 464 33.69 -48.49 30.37
C ASN A 464 33.12 -47.20 31.01
N SER A 465 33.28 -47.03 32.32
CA SER A 465 32.57 -45.99 33.09
C SER A 465 33.51 -44.93 33.66
N PHE A 466 32.98 -43.76 34.02
CA PHE A 466 33.76 -42.62 34.50
C PHE A 466 33.14 -42.04 35.77
N SER A 467 33.94 -41.79 36.80
CA SER A 467 33.56 -41.06 38.01
C SER A 467 34.52 -39.90 38.22
N ILE A 468 34.04 -38.66 38.32
CA ILE A 468 34.89 -37.47 38.48
C ILE A 468 34.31 -36.57 39.59
N GLY A 469 34.97 -36.47 40.74
CA GLY A 469 34.57 -35.62 41.87
C GLY A 469 34.62 -36.36 43.21
N THR A 470 34.66 -35.62 44.31
CA THR A 470 34.72 -36.22 45.66
C THR A 470 33.49 -37.09 45.92
N GLY A 471 33.68 -38.39 46.15
CA GLY A 471 32.60 -39.35 46.39
C GLY A 471 31.71 -39.66 45.19
N ALA A 472 32.10 -39.27 43.96
CA ALA A 472 31.36 -39.64 42.75
C ALA A 472 31.37 -41.17 42.56
N ASN A 473 30.22 -41.76 42.20
CA ASN A 473 30.08 -43.20 42.11
C ASN A 473 29.34 -43.65 40.85
N SER A 474 30.07 -44.26 39.91
CA SER A 474 29.53 -44.87 38.71
C SER A 474 29.35 -46.38 38.90
N ASN A 475 28.12 -46.83 39.20
CA ASN A 475 27.86 -48.21 39.66
C ASN A 475 27.54 -49.23 38.55
N SER A 476 27.47 -48.81 37.29
CA SER A 476 27.04 -49.72 36.21
C SER A 476 27.71 -49.42 34.87
N THR A 477 27.59 -50.33 33.90
CA THR A 477 28.28 -50.27 32.59
C THR A 477 27.97 -48.99 31.81
N ASN A 478 28.98 -48.44 31.13
CA ASN A 478 28.95 -47.20 30.34
C ASN A 478 28.42 -45.97 31.11
N SER A 479 28.55 -45.95 32.44
CA SER A 479 27.97 -44.87 33.24
C SER A 479 28.96 -43.72 33.50
N PHE A 480 28.44 -42.52 33.67
CA PHE A 480 29.23 -41.29 33.74
C PHE A 480 28.75 -40.40 34.89
N ALA A 481 29.46 -40.40 36.02
CA ALA A 481 29.17 -39.61 37.20
C ALA A 481 30.21 -38.48 37.36
N VAL A 482 29.78 -37.21 37.37
CA VAL A 482 30.67 -36.05 37.52
C VAL A 482 30.10 -35.10 38.57
N GLY A 483 30.85 -34.76 39.60
CA GLY A 483 30.44 -33.88 40.69
C GLY A 483 30.53 -34.55 42.05
N ARG A 484 30.55 -33.74 43.12
CA ARG A 484 30.63 -34.24 44.49
C ARG A 484 29.41 -35.12 44.80
N ASN A 485 29.64 -36.40 45.14
CA ASN A 485 28.61 -37.39 45.42
C ASN A 485 27.59 -37.60 44.28
N ALA A 486 27.96 -37.36 43.02
CA ALA A 486 27.13 -37.74 41.87
C ALA A 486 27.08 -39.28 41.78
N VAL A 487 25.91 -39.85 41.48
CA VAL A 487 25.71 -41.31 41.49
C VAL A 487 24.95 -41.78 40.27
N THR A 488 25.44 -42.84 39.64
CA THR A 488 24.65 -43.66 38.71
C THR A 488 24.19 -44.94 39.41
N GLY A 489 23.02 -45.45 39.06
CA GLY A 489 22.40 -46.62 39.72
C GLY A 489 23.18 -47.93 39.53
N TYR A 490 22.83 -48.94 40.31
CA TYR A 490 23.32 -50.32 40.12
C TYR A 490 22.51 -51.02 39.03
N SER A 491 23.16 -51.87 38.22
CA SER A 491 22.48 -52.73 37.23
C SER A 491 21.68 -51.97 36.14
N ILE A 492 22.08 -50.74 35.82
CA ILE A 492 21.59 -49.96 34.66
C ILE A 492 22.62 -49.93 33.51
N THR A 493 22.31 -49.38 32.35
CA THR A 493 23.33 -49.07 31.32
C THR A 493 23.22 -47.60 30.94
N ASP A 494 24.35 -46.99 30.58
CA ASP A 494 24.41 -45.65 29.95
C ASP A 494 23.81 -44.50 30.80
N GLY A 495 23.87 -44.62 32.13
CA GLY A 495 23.41 -43.59 33.06
C GLY A 495 24.41 -42.44 33.19
N VAL A 496 23.95 -41.19 33.13
CA VAL A 496 24.79 -39.99 33.19
C VAL A 496 24.31 -39.06 34.31
N ALA A 497 25.14 -38.83 35.33
CA ALA A 497 24.86 -37.95 36.45
C ALA A 497 25.92 -36.84 36.52
N ILE A 498 25.56 -35.57 36.27
CA ILE A 498 26.49 -34.44 36.21
C ILE A 498 26.03 -33.32 37.16
N GLY A 499 26.85 -33.00 38.16
CA GLY A 499 26.63 -32.00 39.19
C GLY A 499 26.59 -32.60 40.61
N GLY A 500 26.79 -31.75 41.63
CA GLY A 500 26.80 -32.19 43.03
C GLY A 500 25.49 -32.88 43.43
N TYR A 501 25.59 -34.13 43.90
CA TYR A 501 24.49 -35.03 44.25
C TYR A 501 23.51 -35.40 43.13
N ALA A 502 23.83 -35.16 41.85
CA ALA A 502 23.01 -35.66 40.74
C ALA A 502 22.88 -37.19 40.80
N SER A 503 21.71 -37.72 40.47
CA SER A 503 21.38 -39.15 40.62
C SER A 503 20.66 -39.68 39.39
N ALA A 504 21.35 -40.46 38.56
CA ALA A 504 20.82 -41.10 37.37
C ALA A 504 20.68 -42.62 37.63
N THR A 505 19.51 -43.06 38.12
CA THR A 505 19.28 -44.45 38.55
C THR A 505 18.40 -45.25 37.61
N GLY A 506 17.89 -44.64 36.54
CA GLY A 506 17.22 -45.36 35.45
C GLY A 506 18.20 -45.82 34.36
N ASN A 507 17.80 -46.81 33.56
CA ASN A 507 18.57 -47.20 32.35
C ASN A 507 18.54 -46.07 31.31
N ASN A 508 19.65 -45.77 30.63
CA ASN A 508 19.73 -44.67 29.65
C ASN A 508 19.28 -43.30 30.22
N SER A 509 19.44 -43.09 31.53
CA SER A 509 18.94 -41.88 32.21
C SER A 509 19.99 -40.77 32.30
N LEU A 510 19.55 -39.52 32.22
CA LEU A 510 20.39 -38.34 32.27
C LEU A 510 19.94 -37.41 33.41
N ALA A 511 20.78 -37.18 34.41
CA ALA A 511 20.56 -36.22 35.48
C ALA A 511 21.66 -35.15 35.46
N ILE A 512 21.34 -33.91 35.09
CA ILE A 512 22.29 -32.78 35.10
C ILE A 512 21.79 -31.69 36.05
N GLY A 513 22.47 -31.47 37.17
CA GLY A 513 22.16 -30.40 38.09
C GLY A 513 23.01 -30.47 39.35
N SER A 514 23.29 -29.31 39.94
CA SER A 514 24.16 -29.24 41.12
C SER A 514 23.42 -28.65 42.31
N THR A 515 23.59 -29.29 43.48
CA THR A 515 23.12 -28.77 44.75
C THR A 515 24.20 -28.97 45.81
N SER A 516 24.19 -28.11 46.84
CA SER A 516 25.03 -28.29 48.03
C SER A 516 24.41 -29.25 49.06
N VAL A 517 23.12 -29.59 48.91
CA VAL A 517 22.31 -30.31 49.90
C VAL A 517 21.92 -31.69 49.37
N SER A 518 22.19 -32.77 50.15
CA SER A 518 21.92 -34.14 49.73
C SER A 518 20.43 -34.46 49.48
N GLY A 519 19.51 -33.72 50.11
CA GLY A 519 18.06 -33.90 49.91
C GLY A 519 17.49 -33.28 48.62
N ASN A 520 18.23 -32.39 47.96
CA ASN A 520 17.74 -31.59 46.82
C ASN A 520 18.34 -32.07 45.50
N LYS A 521 18.33 -33.38 45.27
CA LYS A 521 19.01 -34.01 44.13
C LYS A 521 18.27 -33.74 42.83
N THR A 522 19.00 -33.60 41.74
CA THR A 522 18.45 -33.81 40.39
C THR A 522 18.38 -35.32 40.16
N THR A 523 17.19 -35.84 39.88
CA THR A 523 16.93 -37.28 39.83
C THR A 523 16.31 -37.71 38.51
N ALA A 524 16.97 -38.61 37.80
CA ALA A 524 16.43 -39.31 36.65
C ALA A 524 16.30 -40.80 37.04
N THR A 525 15.15 -41.20 37.57
CA THR A 525 15.00 -42.50 38.25
C THR A 525 14.45 -43.61 37.37
N ALA A 526 13.85 -43.27 36.23
CA ALA A 526 13.22 -44.22 35.32
C ALA A 526 14.00 -44.36 34.00
N SER A 527 13.72 -45.43 33.24
CA SER A 527 14.44 -45.69 31.99
C SER A 527 14.20 -44.59 30.94
N ASN A 528 15.23 -44.21 30.19
CA ASN A 528 15.23 -43.14 29.17
C ASN A 528 14.82 -41.75 29.71
N SER A 529 14.87 -41.53 31.03
CA SER A 529 14.45 -40.27 31.64
C SER A 529 15.55 -39.20 31.61
N VAL A 530 15.16 -37.93 31.47
CA VAL A 530 16.05 -36.77 31.40
C VAL A 530 15.62 -35.75 32.45
N ALA A 531 16.47 -35.47 33.43
CA ALA A 531 16.31 -34.45 34.45
C ALA A 531 17.44 -33.42 34.35
N ILE A 532 17.14 -32.16 34.03
CA ILE A 532 18.14 -31.09 33.88
C ILE A 532 17.70 -29.87 34.70
N GLY A 533 18.49 -29.43 35.67
CA GLY A 533 18.19 -28.32 36.57
C GLY A 533 18.26 -28.71 38.04
N VAL A 534 18.44 -27.74 38.93
CA VAL A 534 18.52 -27.97 40.38
C VAL A 534 17.18 -28.54 40.85
N THR A 535 17.20 -29.68 41.56
CA THR A 535 16.01 -30.42 42.04
C THR A 535 15.03 -30.89 40.94
N ALA A 536 15.44 -30.93 39.67
CA ALA A 536 14.60 -31.49 38.61
C ALA A 536 14.44 -33.01 38.80
N ALA A 537 13.23 -33.53 38.59
CA ALA A 537 12.90 -34.92 38.86
C ALA A 537 12.12 -35.55 37.70
N ALA A 538 12.74 -36.48 36.98
CA ALA A 538 12.14 -37.26 35.90
C ALA A 538 11.91 -38.71 36.38
N ASN A 539 10.72 -38.97 36.94
CA ASN A 539 10.46 -40.20 37.69
C ASN A 539 9.71 -41.31 36.93
N SER A 540 9.35 -41.07 35.68
CA SER A 540 8.62 -42.01 34.82
C SER A 540 9.38 -42.32 33.53
N THR A 541 9.08 -43.45 32.89
CA THR A 541 9.80 -43.91 31.69
C THR A 541 9.72 -42.87 30.56
N SER A 542 10.88 -42.55 29.98
CA SER A 542 11.04 -41.51 28.95
C SER A 542 10.59 -40.11 29.36
N ALA A 543 10.48 -39.84 30.66
CA ALA A 543 10.11 -38.52 31.18
C ALA A 543 11.21 -37.47 30.92
N ILE A 544 10.80 -36.25 30.63
CA ILE A 544 11.69 -35.10 30.44
C ILE A 544 11.31 -34.04 31.47
N ALA A 545 12.21 -33.71 32.39
CA ALA A 545 12.07 -32.65 33.39
C ALA A 545 13.23 -31.66 33.25
N ILE A 546 13.00 -30.48 32.68
CA ILE A 546 14.05 -29.47 32.42
C ILE A 546 13.66 -28.14 33.07
N GLY A 547 14.44 -27.70 34.05
CA GLY A 547 14.22 -26.47 34.82
C GLY A 547 14.36 -26.73 36.32
N THR A 548 14.68 -25.68 37.08
CA THR A 548 14.76 -25.80 38.55
C THR A 548 13.39 -26.23 39.10
N ASN A 549 13.38 -27.32 39.88
CA ASN A 549 12.17 -27.93 40.45
C ASN A 549 11.11 -28.39 39.41
N ALA A 550 11.52 -28.65 38.16
CA ALA A 550 10.66 -29.30 37.17
C ALA A 550 10.46 -30.78 37.56
N THR A 551 9.21 -31.25 37.57
CA THR A 551 8.86 -32.60 38.04
C THR A 551 7.94 -33.31 37.07
N VAL A 552 8.33 -34.52 36.65
CA VAL A 552 7.43 -35.53 36.11
C VAL A 552 7.25 -36.60 37.19
N GLY A 553 6.00 -36.84 37.59
CA GLY A 553 5.63 -37.71 38.70
C GLY A 553 6.02 -39.19 38.51
N TYR A 554 5.86 -39.98 39.57
CA TYR A 554 6.13 -41.42 39.58
C TYR A 554 4.98 -42.23 38.96
N GLY A 555 5.31 -43.39 38.39
CA GLY A 555 4.30 -44.42 38.06
C GLY A 555 3.43 -44.11 36.84
N LEU A 556 3.84 -43.18 35.98
CA LEU A 556 3.15 -42.93 34.70
C LEU A 556 3.46 -44.06 33.73
N SER A 557 2.43 -44.57 33.05
CA SER A 557 2.58 -45.62 32.03
C SER A 557 3.05 -45.07 30.68
N SER A 558 3.17 -43.75 30.54
CA SER A 558 3.56 -43.08 29.30
C SER A 558 4.37 -41.80 29.59
N PRO A 559 5.18 -41.31 28.63
CA PRO A 559 6.14 -40.23 28.85
C PRO A 559 5.46 -38.92 29.25
N GLY A 560 6.06 -38.16 30.17
CA GLY A 560 5.65 -36.80 30.52
C GLY A 560 6.75 -35.79 30.22
N VAL A 561 6.38 -34.56 29.85
CA VAL A 561 7.34 -33.48 29.51
C VAL A 561 7.06 -32.25 30.36
N ALA A 562 7.92 -31.96 31.33
CA ALA A 562 7.90 -30.78 32.20
C ALA A 562 9.11 -29.89 31.87
N ILE A 563 8.89 -28.71 31.27
CA ILE A 563 9.97 -27.80 30.87
C ILE A 563 9.68 -26.38 31.39
N GLY A 564 10.46 -25.91 32.36
CA GLY A 564 10.36 -24.60 33.00
C GLY A 564 10.50 -24.67 34.53
N PHE A 565 10.77 -23.53 35.16
CA PHE A 565 10.83 -23.41 36.63
C PHE A 565 9.51 -23.86 37.27
N ASN A 566 9.55 -24.74 38.28
CA ASN A 566 8.37 -25.25 38.98
C ASN A 566 7.30 -25.90 38.06
N THR A 567 7.69 -26.50 36.94
CA THR A 567 6.73 -27.25 36.12
C THR A 567 6.39 -28.60 36.73
N ILE A 568 5.14 -29.04 36.59
CA ILE A 568 4.66 -30.31 37.17
C ILE A 568 3.85 -31.08 36.14
N VAL A 569 4.19 -32.34 35.91
CA VAL A 569 3.41 -33.30 35.12
C VAL A 569 3.08 -34.52 35.96
N ASN A 570 1.79 -34.70 36.25
CA ASN A 570 1.29 -35.83 37.07
C ASN A 570 0.40 -36.81 36.29
N GLY A 571 0.13 -36.55 35.00
CA GLY A 571 -0.70 -37.40 34.14
C GLY A 571 0.09 -38.04 33.01
N ASN A 572 -0.39 -39.20 32.54
CA ASN A 572 0.17 -39.89 31.37
C ASN A 572 0.13 -38.99 30.12
N ASN A 573 1.20 -38.95 29.32
CA ASN A 573 1.31 -38.09 28.13
C ASN A 573 1.15 -36.59 28.43
N GLY A 574 1.37 -36.18 29.68
CA GLY A 574 1.22 -34.78 30.08
C GLY A 574 2.36 -33.91 29.54
N VAL A 575 2.02 -32.74 29.03
CA VAL A 575 3.01 -31.74 28.56
C VAL A 575 2.80 -30.44 29.32
N ALA A 576 3.77 -30.04 30.15
CA ALA A 576 3.81 -28.77 30.86
C ALA A 576 5.02 -27.95 30.40
N LEU A 577 4.79 -26.81 29.75
CA LEU A 577 5.84 -25.93 29.22
C LEU A 577 5.62 -24.49 29.69
N GLY A 578 6.56 -23.92 30.44
CA GLY A 578 6.50 -22.55 31.00
C GLY A 578 6.53 -22.52 32.52
N ALA A 579 7.04 -21.42 33.10
CA ALA A 579 7.24 -21.34 34.55
C ALA A 579 5.92 -21.54 35.33
N GLY A 580 5.86 -22.54 36.21
CA GLY A 580 4.67 -22.91 36.98
C GLY A 580 3.58 -23.67 36.20
N ALA A 581 3.83 -24.06 34.94
CA ALA A 581 2.85 -24.84 34.17
C ALA A 581 2.63 -26.22 34.80
N THR A 582 1.37 -26.65 34.88
CA THR A 582 0.97 -27.87 35.57
C THR A 582 -0.03 -28.69 34.75
N THR A 583 0.25 -29.99 34.60
CA THR A 583 -0.71 -30.99 34.18
C THR A 583 -0.99 -31.97 35.33
N SER A 584 -2.27 -32.25 35.59
CA SER A 584 -2.69 -33.11 36.71
C SER A 584 -2.74 -34.60 36.32
N PHE A 585 -3.25 -35.48 37.19
CA PHE A 585 -3.37 -36.94 37.00
C PHE A 585 -4.13 -37.39 35.74
N ALA A 586 -4.80 -36.47 35.04
CA ALA A 586 -5.58 -36.79 33.85
C ALA A 586 -4.69 -36.99 32.62
N ALA A 587 -4.91 -38.09 31.90
CA ALA A 587 -4.12 -38.45 30.72
C ALA A 587 -4.31 -37.47 29.55
N ASN A 588 -3.26 -37.32 28.73
CA ASN A 588 -3.22 -36.53 27.49
C ASN A 588 -3.51 -35.03 27.72
N SER A 589 -3.13 -34.49 28.88
CA SER A 589 -3.32 -33.08 29.21
C SER A 589 -2.12 -32.22 28.77
N THR A 590 -2.37 -31.05 28.21
CA THR A 590 -1.33 -30.13 27.71
C THR A 590 -1.49 -28.75 28.35
N ALA A 591 -0.47 -28.25 29.03
CA ALA A 591 -0.40 -26.91 29.62
C ALA A 591 0.82 -26.17 29.06
N ILE A 592 0.61 -25.14 28.24
CA ILE A 592 1.67 -24.36 27.59
C ILE A 592 1.48 -22.88 27.91
N GLY A 593 2.42 -22.29 28.67
CA GLY A 593 2.36 -20.90 29.15
C GLY A 593 2.70 -20.81 30.64
N GLY A 594 3.21 -19.66 31.09
CA GLY A 594 3.49 -19.44 32.51
C GLY A 594 2.21 -19.62 33.36
N ALA A 595 2.27 -20.42 34.42
CA ALA A 595 1.14 -20.78 35.28
C ALA A 595 -0.06 -21.42 34.56
N ALA A 596 0.09 -21.92 33.33
CA ALA A 596 -0.96 -22.68 32.64
C ALA A 596 -1.28 -23.98 33.39
N THR A 597 -2.57 -24.33 33.51
CA THR A 597 -3.05 -25.49 34.27
C THR A 597 -4.03 -26.32 33.44
N ALA A 598 -3.70 -27.57 33.14
CA ALA A 598 -4.60 -28.51 32.47
C ALA A 598 -4.89 -29.71 33.38
N THR A 599 -6.08 -29.75 33.99
CA THR A 599 -6.49 -30.81 34.94
C THR A 599 -7.53 -31.78 34.41
N GLY A 600 -8.18 -31.48 33.28
CA GLY A 600 -9.13 -32.41 32.62
C GLY A 600 -8.41 -33.45 31.75
N ALA A 601 -9.01 -34.62 31.55
CA ALA A 601 -8.47 -35.62 30.61
C ALA A 601 -8.63 -35.13 29.16
N ASN A 602 -7.61 -35.35 28.32
CA ASN A 602 -7.54 -34.82 26.95
C ASN A 602 -7.73 -33.29 26.86
N SER A 603 -7.38 -32.56 27.93
CA SER A 603 -7.55 -31.10 27.97
C SER A 603 -6.29 -30.35 27.54
N THR A 604 -6.48 -29.20 26.92
CA THR A 604 -5.38 -28.37 26.43
C THR A 604 -5.55 -26.93 26.88
N ALA A 605 -4.64 -26.42 27.70
CA ALA A 605 -4.56 -25.05 28.15
C ALA A 605 -3.32 -24.38 27.52
N ILE A 606 -3.53 -23.41 26.64
CA ILE A 606 -2.44 -22.68 25.96
C ILE A 606 -2.59 -21.18 26.24
N GLY A 607 -1.68 -20.60 27.01
CA GLY A 607 -1.66 -19.19 27.43
C GLY A 607 -1.16 -18.99 28.87
N TYR A 608 -0.70 -17.77 29.21
CA TYR A 608 -0.36 -17.42 30.60
C TYR A 608 -1.61 -17.54 31.48
N ASN A 609 -1.55 -18.22 32.64
CA ASN A 609 -2.70 -18.51 33.51
C ASN A 609 -3.88 -19.25 32.85
N ALA A 610 -3.74 -19.83 31.66
CA ALA A 610 -4.80 -20.61 31.02
C ALA A 610 -5.17 -21.81 31.91
N ALA A 611 -6.45 -22.03 32.23
CA ALA A 611 -6.85 -23.08 33.17
C ALA A 611 -8.03 -23.91 32.64
N VAL A 612 -7.80 -25.20 32.35
CA VAL A 612 -8.83 -26.14 31.91
C VAL A 612 -9.07 -27.21 32.95
N THR A 613 -10.30 -27.30 33.46
CA THR A 613 -10.72 -28.32 34.43
C THR A 613 -11.62 -29.41 33.85
N GLN A 614 -12.21 -29.17 32.68
CA GLN A 614 -13.14 -30.10 32.03
C GLN A 614 -12.41 -31.07 31.08
N ASN A 615 -12.93 -32.29 30.97
CA ASN A 615 -12.41 -33.28 30.01
C ASN A 615 -12.71 -32.85 28.57
N ASN A 616 -11.78 -33.12 27.65
CA ASN A 616 -11.86 -32.81 26.22
C ASN A 616 -12.01 -31.31 25.88
N ALA A 617 -11.71 -30.42 26.84
CA ALA A 617 -11.81 -28.99 26.64
C ALA A 617 -10.46 -28.40 26.20
N LEU A 618 -10.53 -27.44 25.27
CA LEU A 618 -9.40 -26.63 24.79
C LEU A 618 -9.65 -25.18 25.19
N ILE A 619 -8.71 -24.58 25.93
CA ILE A 619 -8.67 -23.15 26.20
C ILE A 619 -7.40 -22.58 25.58
N LEU A 620 -7.59 -21.55 24.75
CA LEU A 620 -6.56 -20.73 24.13
C LEU A 620 -6.72 -19.31 24.68
N GLY A 621 -5.76 -18.82 25.47
CA GLY A 621 -5.75 -17.48 26.06
C GLY A 621 -5.64 -17.43 27.60
N ASP A 622 -5.44 -16.23 28.13
CA ASP A 622 -5.20 -15.96 29.57
C ASP A 622 -6.51 -15.80 30.37
N ARG A 623 -6.66 -16.55 31.46
CA ARG A 623 -7.83 -16.52 32.37
C ARG A 623 -8.02 -15.18 33.08
N SER A 624 -6.95 -14.42 33.28
CA SER A 624 -6.91 -13.15 34.02
C SER A 624 -6.97 -11.91 33.11
N ASN A 625 -6.83 -12.09 31.79
CA ASN A 625 -6.84 -10.99 30.84
C ASN A 625 -8.23 -10.81 30.22
N THR A 626 -8.77 -9.61 30.30
CA THR A 626 -10.05 -9.21 29.66
C THR A 626 -9.97 -9.17 28.12
N SER A 627 -8.79 -9.37 27.53
CA SER A 627 -8.52 -9.40 26.09
C SER A 627 -8.33 -10.84 25.58
N LEU A 628 -9.36 -11.68 25.74
CA LEU A 628 -9.42 -13.01 25.12
C LEU A 628 -9.65 -12.86 23.61
N ALA A 629 -8.59 -12.80 22.82
CA ALA A 629 -8.68 -12.86 21.37
C ALA A 629 -7.95 -14.11 20.85
N VAL A 630 -8.67 -14.99 20.17
CA VAL A 630 -8.08 -16.10 19.41
C VAL A 630 -7.94 -15.62 17.97
N GLY A 631 -6.74 -15.15 17.60
CA GLY A 631 -6.44 -14.82 16.21
C GLY A 631 -6.17 -16.09 15.42
N ILE A 632 -6.94 -16.33 14.35
CA ILE A 632 -6.59 -17.29 13.30
C ILE A 632 -6.25 -16.45 12.07
N GLY A 633 -4.97 -16.12 11.89
CA GLY A 633 -4.43 -15.49 10.67
C GLY A 633 -4.35 -13.96 10.61
N SER A 634 -4.38 -13.21 11.71
CA SER A 634 -4.25 -11.73 11.69
C SER A 634 -2.91 -11.23 12.27
N GLU A 635 -2.36 -10.16 11.68
CA GLU A 635 -1.14 -9.46 12.13
C GLU A 635 -1.41 -8.26 13.07
N SER A 636 -2.66 -7.91 13.40
CA SER A 636 -2.99 -6.84 14.36
C SER A 636 -4.44 -6.85 14.84
N PHE A 637 -4.65 -6.59 16.14
CA PHE A 637 -5.96 -6.38 16.76
C PHE A 637 -6.19 -4.89 17.00
N SER A 638 -7.44 -4.42 16.90
CA SER A 638 -7.78 -3.03 17.20
C SER A 638 -7.67 -2.74 18.70
N GLY A 639 -6.87 -1.73 19.08
CA GLY A 639 -6.69 -1.32 20.47
C GLY A 639 -7.92 -0.66 21.11
N SER A 640 -8.81 -0.11 20.28
CA SER A 640 -9.99 0.67 20.69
C SER A 640 -11.29 -0.12 20.63
N ASN A 641 -11.43 -1.06 19.67
CA ASN A 641 -12.59 -1.96 19.52
C ASN A 641 -12.09 -3.41 19.42
N ARG A 642 -11.88 -4.08 20.55
CA ARG A 642 -11.15 -5.36 20.57
C ARG A 642 -11.98 -6.52 19.99
N GLU A 643 -11.51 -7.14 18.93
CA GLU A 643 -12.12 -8.33 18.33
C GLU A 643 -11.80 -9.58 19.16
N LYS A 644 -12.83 -10.30 19.64
CA LYS A 644 -12.65 -11.55 20.40
C LYS A 644 -12.42 -12.77 19.51
N LEU A 645 -12.91 -12.70 18.28
CA LEU A 645 -12.65 -13.64 17.20
C LEU A 645 -12.48 -12.83 15.91
N LEU A 646 -11.25 -12.77 15.41
CA LEU A 646 -10.94 -12.14 14.12
C LEU A 646 -10.67 -13.26 13.11
N VAL A 647 -11.50 -13.32 12.07
CA VAL A 647 -11.33 -14.23 10.93
C VAL A 647 -10.99 -13.37 9.72
N ASP A 648 -9.70 -13.26 9.43
CA ASP A 648 -9.21 -12.51 8.27
C ASP A 648 -9.01 -13.46 7.08
N ALA A 649 -9.72 -13.22 5.99
CA ALA A 649 -9.63 -14.00 4.76
C ALA A 649 -8.45 -13.57 3.86
N GLY A 650 -7.76 -12.47 4.19
CA GLY A 650 -6.64 -11.90 3.44
C GLY A 650 -6.99 -11.59 1.97
N THR A 651 -5.96 -11.50 1.13
CA THR A 651 -6.13 -11.38 -0.33
C THR A 651 -6.33 -12.75 -0.98
N THR A 652 -7.45 -13.40 -0.71
CA THR A 652 -7.80 -14.69 -1.33
C THR A 652 -8.85 -14.51 -2.44
N GLY A 653 -8.95 -15.50 -3.34
CA GLY A 653 -10.05 -15.56 -4.32
C GLY A 653 -11.37 -16.09 -3.72
N SER A 654 -11.40 -16.39 -2.40
CA SER A 654 -12.60 -16.84 -1.71
C SER A 654 -13.45 -15.65 -1.30
N VAL A 655 -14.75 -15.71 -1.56
CA VAL A 655 -15.71 -14.67 -1.18
C VAL A 655 -16.31 -14.88 0.22
N ASN A 656 -16.05 -16.02 0.87
CA ASN A 656 -16.63 -16.37 2.17
C ASN A 656 -15.56 -16.48 3.26
N ALA A 657 -15.68 -15.68 4.33
CA ALA A 657 -14.86 -15.80 5.53
C ALA A 657 -15.39 -16.89 6.50
N ILE A 658 -16.71 -17.09 6.57
CA ILE A 658 -17.37 -18.07 7.45
C ILE A 658 -18.49 -18.78 6.67
N VAL A 659 -18.56 -20.12 6.72
CA VAL A 659 -19.62 -20.93 6.07
C VAL A 659 -20.27 -21.87 7.09
N GLY A 660 -21.56 -21.67 7.39
CA GLY A 660 -22.38 -22.60 8.18
C GLY A 660 -23.22 -23.51 7.27
N ARG A 661 -23.23 -24.83 7.50
CA ARG A 661 -24.06 -25.80 6.75
C ARG A 661 -24.82 -26.72 7.71
N GLY A 662 -26.07 -27.03 7.39
CA GLY A 662 -26.88 -28.01 8.12
C GLY A 662 -28.03 -28.53 7.26
N THR A 663 -28.41 -29.80 7.43
CA THR A 663 -29.54 -30.46 6.73
C THR A 663 -30.71 -30.71 7.68
N ILE A 664 -30.89 -29.83 8.66
CA ILE A 664 -31.86 -29.98 9.74
C ILE A 664 -33.26 -29.54 9.31
N ASN A 665 -34.29 -30.33 9.66
CA ASN A 665 -35.70 -29.92 9.55
C ASN A 665 -36.12 -29.09 10.78
N ASN A 666 -35.28 -28.11 11.13
CA ASN A 666 -35.46 -27.16 12.21
C ASN A 666 -34.53 -25.96 11.94
N TYR A 667 -34.49 -24.96 12.82
CA TYR A 667 -33.74 -23.73 12.60
C TYR A 667 -32.21 -23.92 12.63
N LEU A 668 -31.52 -23.56 11.53
CA LEU A 668 -30.08 -23.29 11.51
C LEU A 668 -29.89 -21.79 11.72
N GLN A 669 -29.39 -21.38 12.88
CA GLN A 669 -29.38 -19.97 13.29
C GLN A 669 -28.02 -19.51 13.78
N LEU A 670 -27.70 -18.24 13.51
CA LEU A 670 -26.72 -17.46 14.26
C LEU A 670 -27.48 -16.71 15.36
N ASN A 671 -27.33 -17.15 16.61
CA ASN A 671 -27.98 -16.51 17.76
C ASN A 671 -27.01 -15.52 18.42
N ILE A 672 -27.30 -14.22 18.35
CA ILE A 672 -26.51 -13.15 18.99
C ILE A 672 -27.35 -12.56 20.12
N GLN A 673 -26.88 -12.71 21.36
CA GLN A 673 -27.53 -12.15 22.54
C GLN A 673 -26.53 -11.42 23.41
N ASN A 674 -26.75 -10.12 23.57
CA ASN A 674 -26.15 -9.35 24.63
C ASN A 674 -26.90 -9.63 25.94
N GLN A 675 -26.21 -10.25 26.90
CA GLN A 675 -26.79 -10.61 28.21
C GLN A 675 -26.76 -9.44 29.21
N SER A 676 -26.15 -8.31 28.85
CA SER A 676 -26.11 -7.12 29.69
C SER A 676 -27.49 -6.46 29.78
N ASN A 677 -27.84 -6.00 30.98
CA ASN A 677 -29.03 -5.17 31.24
C ASN A 677 -28.66 -3.66 31.33
N GLY A 678 -27.49 -3.27 30.84
CA GLY A 678 -27.04 -1.87 30.85
C GLY A 678 -27.81 -0.97 29.88
N ALA A 679 -27.80 0.34 30.13
CA ALA A 679 -28.53 1.34 29.35
C ALA A 679 -28.11 1.47 27.87
N ASN A 680 -26.97 0.88 27.49
CA ASN A 680 -26.43 0.89 26.13
C ASN A 680 -26.38 -0.52 25.52
N ALA A 681 -27.04 -1.52 26.12
CA ALA A 681 -26.98 -2.89 25.64
C ALA A 681 -27.79 -3.06 24.35
N SER A 682 -27.19 -3.62 23.30
CA SER A 682 -27.80 -4.02 22.04
C SER A 682 -27.13 -5.30 21.50
N SER A 683 -27.81 -6.03 20.63
CA SER A 683 -27.29 -7.23 19.94
C SER A 683 -27.34 -6.99 18.44
N ASP A 684 -26.17 -6.85 17.82
CA ASP A 684 -26.07 -6.21 16.51
C ASP A 684 -25.23 -7.03 15.52
N VAL A 685 -25.53 -6.86 14.23
CA VAL A 685 -24.71 -7.29 13.09
C VAL A 685 -24.40 -6.06 12.26
N VAL A 686 -23.13 -5.66 12.25
CA VAL A 686 -22.66 -4.45 11.57
C VAL A 686 -21.79 -4.82 10.38
N ALA A 687 -22.06 -4.19 9.24
CA ALA A 687 -21.21 -4.26 8.04
C ALA A 687 -20.68 -2.85 7.71
N THR A 688 -19.37 -2.73 7.56
CA THR A 688 -18.69 -1.46 7.22
C THR A 688 -18.20 -1.49 5.77
N ALA A 689 -18.13 -0.32 5.13
CA ALA A 689 -17.35 -0.17 3.90
C ALA A 689 -15.85 -0.36 4.16
N ASP A 690 -15.04 -0.46 3.09
CA ASP A 690 -13.58 -0.47 3.15
C ASP A 690 -12.99 0.80 3.81
N ASN A 691 -13.74 1.91 3.77
CA ASN A 691 -13.45 3.16 4.46
C ASN A 691 -14.39 3.44 5.66
N GLY A 692 -15.02 2.40 6.21
CA GLY A 692 -15.98 2.50 7.29
C GLY A 692 -15.43 2.13 8.66
N SER A 693 -16.24 2.42 9.68
CA SER A 693 -16.05 2.04 11.08
C SER A 693 -17.41 1.82 11.73
N GLU A 694 -17.46 1.38 12.99
CA GLU A 694 -18.70 1.25 13.77
C GLU A 694 -19.37 2.60 14.08
N THR A 695 -18.78 3.71 13.62
CA THR A 695 -19.34 5.06 13.78
C THR A 695 -19.59 5.79 12.46
N ASN A 696 -19.07 5.31 11.32
CA ASN A 696 -19.24 5.95 10.02
C ASN A 696 -19.23 4.95 8.85
N ASN A 697 -19.99 5.20 7.77
CA ASN A 697 -20.07 4.34 6.59
C ASN A 697 -20.37 2.86 6.91
N TYR A 698 -21.43 2.61 7.69
CA TYR A 698 -21.86 1.27 8.05
C TYR A 698 -23.36 1.07 7.87
N VAL A 699 -23.75 -0.21 7.80
CA VAL A 699 -25.14 -0.67 7.96
C VAL A 699 -25.19 -1.55 9.20
N ASP A 700 -26.18 -1.31 10.06
CA ASP A 700 -26.39 -2.04 11.31
C ASP A 700 -27.77 -2.67 11.33
N MET A 701 -27.82 -3.95 11.67
CA MET A 701 -29.04 -4.69 11.98
C MET A 701 -28.97 -5.12 13.45
N GLY A 702 -29.83 -4.54 14.28
CA GLY A 702 -29.72 -4.68 15.72
C GLY A 702 -31.05 -4.79 16.44
N ILE A 703 -30.96 -5.15 17.72
CA ILE A 703 -32.07 -5.09 18.68
C ILE A 703 -31.58 -4.54 20.02
N ASN A 704 -32.30 -3.55 20.53
CA ASN A 704 -32.01 -2.94 21.83
C ASN A 704 -32.32 -3.89 22.99
N GLY A 705 -31.48 -3.86 24.01
CA GLY A 705 -31.68 -4.57 25.27
C GLY A 705 -32.87 -4.04 26.09
N SER A 706 -33.28 -4.81 27.09
CA SER A 706 -34.52 -4.58 27.85
C SER A 706 -34.54 -3.29 28.69
N LEU A 707 -33.37 -2.71 28.98
CA LEU A 707 -33.22 -1.45 29.71
C LEU A 707 -32.45 -0.41 28.88
N ASN A 708 -32.33 -0.60 27.56
CA ASN A 708 -31.63 0.36 26.73
C ASN A 708 -32.34 1.72 26.77
N ALA A 709 -31.62 2.74 27.21
CA ALA A 709 -32.06 4.13 27.33
C ALA A 709 -31.18 5.08 26.53
N SER A 710 -30.22 4.54 25.76
CA SER A 710 -29.28 5.32 24.96
C SER A 710 -29.94 6.02 23.76
N GLY A 711 -31.19 5.67 23.45
CA GLY A 711 -31.92 6.23 22.30
C GLY A 711 -31.32 5.86 20.95
N ILE A 712 -30.48 4.83 20.89
CA ILE A 712 -29.98 4.27 19.64
C ILE A 712 -31.19 3.65 18.96
N MET A 713 -31.72 4.33 17.96
CA MET A 713 -32.70 3.78 17.02
C MET A 713 -33.91 3.11 17.69
N GLY A 714 -34.69 3.86 18.47
CA GLY A 714 -35.89 3.37 19.17
C GLY A 714 -35.73 3.32 20.69
N ASN A 715 -36.59 2.55 21.35
CA ASN A 715 -36.63 2.30 22.78
C ASN A 715 -36.09 0.90 23.12
N ALA A 716 -36.17 0.52 24.39
CA ALA A 716 -35.86 -0.82 24.86
C ALA A 716 -36.67 -1.90 24.10
N ASN A 717 -35.98 -2.96 23.67
CA ASN A 717 -36.51 -4.08 22.86
C ASN A 717 -36.95 -3.72 21.43
N ASP A 718 -36.69 -2.50 20.94
CA ASP A 718 -36.94 -2.19 19.53
C ASP A 718 -35.83 -2.78 18.65
N ALA A 719 -36.25 -3.45 17.57
CA ALA A 719 -35.36 -3.94 16.52
C ALA A 719 -35.27 -2.92 15.38
N TYR A 720 -34.10 -2.81 14.78
CA TYR A 720 -33.85 -1.82 13.75
C TYR A 720 -32.91 -2.33 12.65
N LEU A 721 -33.02 -1.66 11.49
CA LEU A 721 -32.07 -1.75 10.39
C LEU A 721 -31.72 -0.32 10.00
N TYR A 722 -30.45 0.05 10.14
CA TYR A 722 -29.98 1.42 10.01
C TYR A 722 -28.83 1.57 9.02
N ASN A 723 -28.82 2.67 8.29
CA ASN A 723 -27.75 3.01 7.36
C ASN A 723 -27.17 4.38 7.72
N MET A 724 -25.85 4.42 7.97
CA MET A 724 -25.04 5.63 8.15
C MET A 724 -24.11 5.90 6.96
N GLY A 725 -24.30 5.18 5.84
CA GLY A 725 -23.61 5.44 4.58
C GLY A 725 -24.35 6.48 3.73
N GLN A 726 -24.37 6.27 2.41
CA GLN A 726 -25.13 7.12 1.48
C GLN A 726 -26.61 6.70 1.42
N ASN A 727 -27.15 6.43 0.23
CA ASN A 727 -28.54 6.02 0.06
C ASN A 727 -28.78 4.60 0.59
N PHE A 728 -29.90 4.39 1.27
CA PHE A 728 -30.38 3.05 1.68
C PHE A 728 -31.35 2.49 0.65
N LEU A 729 -30.90 1.54 -0.16
CA LEU A 729 -31.71 0.94 -1.22
C LEU A 729 -32.42 -0.31 -0.68
N VAL A 730 -33.76 -0.29 -0.67
CA VAL A 730 -34.62 -1.43 -0.27
C VAL A 730 -35.55 -1.80 -1.42
N GLY A 731 -35.54 -3.04 -1.86
CA GLY A 731 -36.39 -3.49 -2.97
C GLY A 731 -36.28 -4.97 -3.30
N THR A 732 -37.05 -5.40 -4.29
CA THR A 732 -37.04 -6.77 -4.82
C THR A 732 -36.37 -6.79 -6.19
N GLY A 733 -35.38 -7.67 -6.42
CA GLY A 733 -34.68 -7.76 -7.71
C GLY A 733 -35.47 -8.39 -8.87
N SER A 734 -36.72 -8.81 -8.64
CA SER A 734 -37.61 -9.38 -9.65
C SER A 734 -38.73 -8.40 -9.99
N ILE A 735 -38.85 -8.03 -11.27
CA ILE A 735 -39.79 -7.01 -11.77
C ILE A 735 -41.28 -7.31 -11.53
N SER A 736 -41.63 -8.55 -11.19
CA SER A 736 -43.01 -8.97 -10.95
C SER A 736 -43.36 -9.15 -9.47
N LYS A 737 -42.43 -8.81 -8.55
CA LYS A 737 -42.60 -8.99 -7.11
C LYS A 737 -42.83 -7.67 -6.40
N SER A 738 -43.59 -7.73 -5.31
CA SER A 738 -43.99 -6.55 -4.54
C SER A 738 -43.02 -6.32 -3.38
N LEU A 739 -42.74 -5.05 -3.07
CA LEU A 739 -42.20 -4.65 -1.77
C LEU A 739 -43.36 -4.47 -0.80
N VAL A 740 -43.34 -5.16 0.34
CA VAL A 740 -44.50 -5.27 1.24
C VAL A 740 -44.11 -4.86 2.65
N PHE A 741 -44.94 -4.03 3.28
CA PHE A 741 -44.78 -3.56 4.65
C PHE A 741 -45.90 -4.11 5.53
N MET A 742 -45.53 -4.73 6.65
CA MET A 742 -46.42 -5.49 7.50
C MET A 742 -46.37 -5.05 8.97
N THR A 743 -47.46 -5.25 9.71
CA THR A 743 -47.55 -5.00 11.16
C THR A 743 -48.37 -6.10 11.85
N GLY A 744 -47.93 -6.61 13.01
CA GLY A 744 -48.74 -7.52 13.86
C GLY A 744 -48.55 -9.04 13.64
N GLY A 745 -47.41 -9.48 13.08
CA GLY A 745 -47.04 -10.90 12.94
C GLY A 745 -46.55 -11.29 11.53
N THR A 746 -46.26 -12.57 11.29
CA THR A 746 -45.58 -13.08 10.08
C THR A 746 -46.49 -13.43 8.89
N SER A 747 -47.82 -13.43 9.06
CA SER A 747 -48.75 -13.76 7.98
C SER A 747 -49.03 -12.55 7.07
N GLN A 748 -48.56 -12.60 5.82
CA GLN A 748 -48.76 -11.50 4.86
C GLN A 748 -50.23 -11.16 4.64
N THR A 749 -51.10 -12.17 4.53
CA THR A 749 -52.51 -11.98 4.16
C THR A 749 -53.31 -11.17 5.19
N THR A 750 -52.93 -11.21 6.46
CA THR A 750 -53.63 -10.51 7.55
C THR A 750 -52.88 -9.27 8.03
N ASN A 751 -51.56 -9.22 7.82
CA ASN A 751 -50.69 -8.22 8.45
C ASN A 751 -50.08 -7.22 7.47
N GLU A 752 -50.29 -7.37 6.17
CA GLU A 752 -49.93 -6.36 5.18
C GLU A 752 -50.70 -5.05 5.42
N ARG A 753 -49.98 -3.93 5.31
CA ARG A 753 -50.54 -2.57 5.46
C ARG A 753 -50.26 -1.68 4.27
N MET A 754 -49.11 -1.87 3.64
CA MET A 754 -48.71 -1.14 2.45
C MET A 754 -47.92 -2.05 1.52
N ARG A 755 -48.05 -1.83 0.22
CA ARG A 755 -47.18 -2.43 -0.79
C ARG A 755 -46.83 -1.47 -1.91
N ILE A 756 -45.77 -1.81 -2.63
CA ILE A 756 -45.49 -1.38 -3.99
C ILE A 756 -45.50 -2.64 -4.84
N ASP A 757 -46.42 -2.77 -5.79
CA ASP A 757 -46.48 -3.95 -6.67
C ASP A 757 -45.42 -3.91 -7.78
N GLY A 758 -45.33 -5.00 -8.57
CA GLY A 758 -44.38 -5.08 -9.68
C GLY A 758 -44.62 -4.08 -10.82
N ASN A 759 -45.81 -3.47 -10.89
CA ASN A 759 -46.14 -2.42 -11.86
C ASN A 759 -45.87 -1.01 -11.28
N GLY A 760 -45.34 -0.93 -10.05
CA GLY A 760 -45.07 0.31 -9.33
C GLY A 760 -46.32 0.98 -8.77
N ASN A 761 -47.41 0.23 -8.58
CA ASN A 761 -48.62 0.74 -7.92
C ASN A 761 -48.47 0.65 -6.40
N VAL A 762 -48.78 1.74 -5.70
CA VAL A 762 -48.76 1.82 -4.25
C VAL A 762 -50.13 1.48 -3.70
N GLY A 763 -50.22 0.38 -2.96
CA GLY A 763 -51.43 -0.01 -2.23
C GLY A 763 -51.28 0.31 -0.75
N VAL A 764 -52.24 1.01 -0.15
CA VAL A 764 -52.35 1.20 1.30
C VAL A 764 -53.68 0.59 1.73
N GLY A 765 -53.64 -0.45 2.56
CA GLY A 765 -54.84 -1.21 2.97
C GLY A 765 -55.45 -2.11 1.88
N THR A 766 -54.77 -2.29 0.74
CA THR A 766 -55.14 -3.23 -0.34
C THR A 766 -53.90 -4.01 -0.79
N ASN A 767 -54.06 -5.32 -1.04
CA ASN A 767 -53.00 -6.19 -1.55
C ASN A 767 -53.01 -6.33 -3.08
N ASN A 768 -53.95 -5.68 -3.76
CA ASN A 768 -54.09 -5.70 -5.22
C ASN A 768 -54.45 -4.30 -5.76
N PRO A 769 -53.53 -3.32 -5.66
CA PRO A 769 -53.79 -1.97 -6.15
C PRO A 769 -53.96 -1.97 -7.68
N GLY A 770 -55.11 -1.50 -8.15
CA GLY A 770 -55.42 -1.32 -9.57
C GLY A 770 -54.93 0.02 -10.13
N ASN A 771 -54.52 0.96 -9.28
CA ASN A 771 -54.08 2.31 -9.65
C ASN A 771 -52.72 2.65 -9.01
N LYS A 772 -52.05 3.69 -9.52
CA LYS A 772 -50.72 4.13 -9.04
C LYS A 772 -50.65 4.44 -7.55
N LEU A 773 -51.74 4.95 -6.99
CA LEU A 773 -51.97 5.04 -5.54
C LEU A 773 -53.40 4.61 -5.27
N GLU A 774 -53.58 3.52 -4.52
CA GLU A 774 -54.87 3.04 -4.06
C GLU A 774 -54.86 2.96 -2.54
N VAL A 775 -55.76 3.71 -1.89
CA VAL A 775 -55.92 3.69 -0.44
C VAL A 775 -57.29 3.12 -0.11
N ASN A 776 -57.32 1.94 0.51
CA ASN A 776 -58.52 1.27 0.96
C ASN A 776 -58.57 1.29 2.50
N SER A 777 -59.54 2.01 3.08
CA SER A 777 -59.62 2.19 4.55
C SER A 777 -60.19 0.99 5.31
N GLY A 778 -60.55 -0.10 4.63
CA GLY A 778 -61.30 -1.19 5.26
C GLY A 778 -62.71 -0.75 5.71
N THR A 779 -63.49 -1.68 6.27
CA THR A 779 -64.93 -1.58 6.57
C THR A 779 -65.30 -0.64 7.74
N GLY A 780 -64.65 0.52 7.86
CA GLY A 780 -64.73 1.38 9.03
C GLY A 780 -64.96 2.86 8.74
N GLY A 781 -65.87 3.24 7.83
CA GLY A 781 -66.58 4.54 7.81
C GLY A 781 -65.79 5.86 7.78
N VAL A 782 -64.46 5.85 7.83
CA VAL A 782 -63.59 7.02 7.70
C VAL A 782 -63.03 7.07 6.28
N SER A 783 -63.03 8.26 5.67
CA SER A 783 -62.47 8.48 4.34
C SER A 783 -61.01 8.02 4.30
N GLY A 784 -60.67 7.13 3.35
CA GLY A 784 -59.31 6.57 3.24
C GLY A 784 -58.21 7.58 2.92
N LEU A 785 -58.56 8.79 2.50
CA LEU A 785 -57.62 9.88 2.27
C LEU A 785 -58.08 11.13 3.02
N ARG A 786 -57.22 11.67 3.88
CA ARG A 786 -57.43 12.96 4.57
C ARG A 786 -56.37 13.96 4.15
N LEU A 787 -56.78 15.02 3.45
CA LEU A 787 -55.92 16.12 3.03
C LEU A 787 -56.01 17.25 4.08
N LYS A 788 -54.98 17.41 4.94
CA LYS A 788 -55.03 18.27 6.14
C LYS A 788 -54.83 19.78 5.89
N GLN A 789 -54.50 20.20 4.67
CA GLN A 789 -54.21 21.61 4.34
C GLN A 789 -55.31 22.30 3.52
N LEU A 790 -56.49 21.68 3.40
CA LEU A 790 -57.63 22.27 2.71
C LEU A 790 -58.53 22.99 3.70
N PRO A 791 -58.90 24.26 3.47
CA PRO A 791 -59.93 24.92 4.26
C PRO A 791 -61.26 24.15 4.18
N ALA A 792 -62.08 24.23 5.24
CA ALA A 792 -63.38 23.60 5.25
C ALA A 792 -64.24 24.10 4.07
N GLY A 793 -64.92 23.18 3.38
CA GLY A 793 -65.74 23.51 2.22
C GLY A 793 -65.00 23.61 0.89
N SER A 794 -63.72 23.21 0.84
CA SER A 794 -62.98 23.16 -0.43
C SER A 794 -63.59 22.17 -1.42
N VAL A 795 -63.78 22.65 -2.64
CA VAL A 795 -64.07 21.82 -3.82
C VAL A 795 -62.74 21.59 -4.53
N LEU A 796 -62.38 20.32 -4.70
CA LEU A 796 -61.14 19.92 -5.36
C LEU A 796 -61.33 19.90 -6.88
N PHE A 797 -60.37 20.48 -7.59
CA PHE A 797 -60.29 20.44 -9.05
C PHE A 797 -58.83 20.43 -9.51
N THR A 798 -58.59 20.10 -10.77
CA THR A 798 -57.25 20.19 -11.36
C THR A 798 -57.03 21.57 -11.95
N ASN A 799 -55.89 22.20 -11.67
CA ASN A 799 -55.49 23.42 -12.38
C ASN A 799 -54.97 23.09 -13.80
N SER A 800 -54.42 24.09 -14.50
CA SER A 800 -53.83 23.93 -15.83
C SER A 800 -52.59 23.05 -15.90
N THR A 801 -51.95 22.74 -14.75
CA THR A 801 -50.80 21.82 -14.64
C THR A 801 -51.20 20.43 -14.15
N ALA A 802 -52.51 20.15 -14.06
CA ALA A 802 -53.09 18.91 -13.55
C ALA A 802 -52.85 18.64 -12.05
N ASP A 803 -52.43 19.66 -11.29
CA ASP A 803 -52.31 19.54 -9.84
C ASP A 803 -53.70 19.58 -9.19
N VAL A 804 -53.95 18.68 -8.24
CA VAL A 804 -55.14 18.73 -7.39
C VAL A 804 -55.06 19.96 -6.50
N THR A 805 -55.92 20.93 -6.75
CA THR A 805 -55.97 22.21 -6.05
C THR A 805 -57.39 22.56 -5.61
N GLN A 806 -57.51 23.68 -4.89
CA GLN A 806 -58.78 24.31 -4.53
C GLN A 806 -58.64 25.82 -4.73
N ASN A 807 -59.77 26.52 -4.88
CA ASN A 807 -59.80 27.96 -4.86
C ASN A 807 -61.05 28.42 -4.13
N ASN A 808 -61.01 28.39 -2.80
CA ASN A 808 -62.16 28.78 -2.01
C ASN A 808 -62.57 30.26 -2.19
N GLY A 809 -61.74 31.10 -2.82
CA GLY A 809 -62.13 32.46 -3.20
C GLY A 809 -63.13 32.50 -4.36
N ASN A 810 -63.04 31.56 -5.30
CA ASN A 810 -63.86 31.56 -6.53
C ASN A 810 -64.76 30.33 -6.68
N LEU A 811 -64.48 29.21 -6.01
CA LEU A 811 -65.32 28.01 -6.04
C LEU A 811 -65.21 27.33 -4.69
N TYR A 812 -66.29 27.35 -3.93
CA TYR A 812 -66.35 26.67 -2.65
C TYR A 812 -67.76 26.19 -2.34
N PHE A 813 -67.80 25.14 -1.53
CA PHE A 813 -69.01 24.55 -1.03
C PHE A 813 -69.14 24.88 0.45
N ASP A 814 -70.13 25.68 0.81
CA ASP A 814 -70.49 25.84 2.21
C ASP A 814 -71.15 24.54 2.70
N ALA A 815 -70.34 23.65 3.24
CA ALA A 815 -70.76 22.35 3.72
C ALA A 815 -71.75 22.43 4.89
N THR A 816 -71.82 23.55 5.61
CA THR A 816 -72.74 23.71 6.74
C THR A 816 -74.18 23.91 6.26
N ASN A 817 -74.35 24.62 5.13
CA ASN A 817 -75.65 25.02 4.61
C ASN A 817 -75.98 24.40 3.24
N TYR A 818 -75.11 23.54 2.71
CA TYR A 818 -75.23 22.88 1.41
C TYR A 818 -75.37 23.84 0.22
N ARG A 819 -74.53 24.89 0.17
CA ARG A 819 -74.59 25.95 -0.86
C ARG A 819 -73.32 26.00 -1.70
N LEU A 820 -73.46 26.17 -3.01
CA LEU A 820 -72.35 26.32 -3.94
C LEU A 820 -72.16 27.80 -4.34
N GLY A 821 -70.98 28.33 -4.05
CA GLY A 821 -70.56 29.65 -4.50
C GLY A 821 -69.65 29.56 -5.72
N ILE A 822 -69.97 30.30 -6.78
CA ILE A 822 -69.12 30.48 -7.97
C ILE A 822 -68.82 31.97 -8.14
N ALA A 823 -67.56 32.34 -7.93
CA ALA A 823 -67.08 33.72 -7.91
C ALA A 823 -67.93 34.65 -7.03
N ALA A 824 -68.53 34.12 -5.96
CA ALA A 824 -69.56 34.81 -5.17
C ALA A 824 -68.99 35.92 -4.26
N GLY A 825 -67.68 35.93 -3.98
CA GLY A 825 -66.98 36.94 -3.15
C GLY A 825 -67.33 36.95 -1.65
N THR A 826 -68.42 36.28 -1.25
CA THR A 826 -68.93 36.11 0.13
C THR A 826 -69.61 34.74 0.25
N THR A 827 -69.87 34.25 1.48
CA THR A 827 -70.63 33.01 1.77
C THR A 827 -71.94 33.00 0.95
N PRO A 828 -72.29 31.94 0.19
CA PRO A 828 -73.35 32.02 -0.78
C PRO A 828 -74.64 32.08 0.04
N THR A 829 -75.58 32.97 -0.25
CA THR A 829 -76.83 33.06 0.51
C THR A 829 -77.93 32.19 -0.11
N SER A 830 -77.74 31.74 -1.35
CA SER A 830 -78.62 30.82 -2.07
C SER A 830 -77.94 29.47 -2.31
N THR A 831 -78.71 28.43 -2.65
CA THR A 831 -78.22 27.09 -2.99
C THR A 831 -77.19 27.12 -4.12
N LEU A 832 -77.41 27.99 -5.11
CA LEU A 832 -76.42 28.36 -6.13
C LEU A 832 -76.33 29.88 -6.18
N GLN A 833 -75.14 30.43 -5.93
CA GLN A 833 -74.86 31.85 -6.13
C GLN A 833 -73.72 32.01 -7.12
N VAL A 834 -74.01 32.71 -8.21
CA VAL A 834 -73.03 33.12 -9.22
C VAL A 834 -72.82 34.62 -9.07
N GLY A 835 -71.59 35.04 -8.74
CA GLY A 835 -71.28 36.46 -8.53
C GLY A 835 -71.26 37.30 -9.82
N GLY A 836 -71.32 36.66 -11.00
CA GLY A 836 -71.31 37.30 -12.32
C GLY A 836 -72.51 36.94 -13.19
N SER A 837 -72.48 37.36 -14.46
CA SER A 837 -73.55 37.08 -15.44
C SER A 837 -73.65 35.60 -15.79
N VAL A 838 -74.87 35.11 -15.93
CA VAL A 838 -75.16 33.75 -16.41
C VAL A 838 -75.54 33.82 -17.89
N SER A 839 -74.90 33.00 -18.73
CA SER A 839 -75.27 32.83 -20.14
C SER A 839 -76.46 31.88 -20.24
N LEU A 840 -77.53 32.31 -20.91
CA LEU A 840 -78.76 31.55 -21.07
C LEU A 840 -79.11 31.42 -22.58
N PRO A 841 -79.64 30.26 -23.03
CA PRO A 841 -79.89 29.99 -24.44
C PRO A 841 -81.06 30.82 -25.02
N ILE A 842 -80.91 31.26 -26.28
CA ILE A 842 -81.92 32.01 -27.04
C ILE A 842 -82.12 31.41 -28.43
N THR A 843 -83.38 31.20 -28.81
CA THR A 843 -83.77 30.56 -30.07
C THR A 843 -84.78 31.44 -30.80
N VAL A 844 -84.68 31.55 -32.14
CA VAL A 844 -85.63 32.29 -32.98
C VAL A 844 -86.49 31.32 -33.78
N LYS A 845 -87.81 31.51 -33.79
CA LYS A 845 -88.79 30.67 -34.51
C LYS A 845 -89.69 31.49 -35.41
N THR A 846 -89.93 30.97 -36.61
CA THR A 846 -90.78 31.61 -37.63
C THR A 846 -92.07 30.83 -37.90
N GLY A 847 -92.20 29.60 -37.38
CA GLY A 847 -93.36 28.71 -37.50
C GLY A 847 -93.68 28.01 -36.17
N ALA A 848 -94.71 27.14 -36.18
CA ALA A 848 -95.11 26.36 -35.01
C ALA A 848 -93.93 25.59 -34.40
N TYR A 849 -93.79 25.64 -33.08
CA TYR A 849 -92.64 25.07 -32.39
C TYR A 849 -93.01 24.58 -30.99
N THR A 850 -92.48 23.43 -30.59
CA THR A 850 -92.56 22.96 -29.21
C THR A 850 -91.30 23.37 -28.47
N ALA A 851 -91.44 24.11 -27.38
CA ALA A 851 -90.31 24.55 -26.55
C ALA A 851 -89.51 23.34 -26.05
N ALA A 852 -88.19 23.32 -26.31
CA ALA A 852 -87.31 22.25 -25.89
C ALA A 852 -86.76 22.52 -24.49
N ALA A 853 -86.30 21.47 -23.79
CA ALA A 853 -85.68 21.63 -22.46
C ALA A 853 -84.41 22.51 -22.46
N SER A 854 -83.78 22.69 -23.62
CA SER A 854 -82.61 23.54 -23.81
C SER A 854 -82.94 24.99 -24.17
N ASP A 855 -84.21 25.33 -24.43
CA ASP A 855 -84.57 26.73 -24.66
C ASP A 855 -84.66 27.46 -23.33
N TYR A 856 -84.39 28.77 -23.37
CA TYR A 856 -84.73 29.66 -22.27
C TYR A 856 -85.49 30.86 -22.80
N THR A 857 -84.97 31.51 -23.84
CA THR A 857 -85.70 32.56 -24.57
C THR A 857 -86.08 32.08 -25.95
N ILE A 858 -87.37 32.13 -26.30
CA ILE A 858 -87.92 31.81 -27.61
C ILE A 858 -88.47 33.09 -28.22
N VAL A 859 -87.80 33.55 -29.26
CA VAL A 859 -88.18 34.74 -30.01
C VAL A 859 -88.97 34.33 -31.24
N VAL A 860 -90.19 34.83 -31.38
CA VAL A 860 -91.12 34.40 -32.42
C VAL A 860 -91.28 35.51 -33.47
N ASN A 861 -90.76 35.25 -34.67
CA ASN A 861 -90.88 36.11 -35.85
C ASN A 861 -91.83 35.49 -36.87
N ASN A 862 -93.10 35.37 -36.49
CA ASN A 862 -94.11 34.68 -37.27
C ASN A 862 -94.65 35.52 -38.44
N SER A 863 -94.88 34.88 -39.59
CA SER A 863 -95.57 35.48 -40.76
C SER A 863 -97.06 35.09 -40.83
N GLY A 864 -97.48 34.05 -40.12
CA GLY A 864 -98.87 33.61 -39.90
C GLY A 864 -99.13 33.35 -38.40
N THR A 865 -100.33 32.95 -38.00
CA THR A 865 -100.58 32.59 -36.59
C THR A 865 -99.75 31.35 -36.23
N VAL A 866 -98.97 31.43 -35.15
CA VAL A 866 -98.00 30.40 -34.76
C VAL A 866 -98.24 29.95 -33.33
N THR A 867 -98.27 28.64 -33.13
CA THR A 867 -98.36 28.04 -31.80
C THR A 867 -96.96 27.68 -31.28
N ILE A 868 -96.60 28.23 -30.12
CA ILE A 868 -95.51 27.75 -29.29
C ILE A 868 -96.09 26.78 -28.26
N ALA A 869 -95.94 25.50 -28.54
CA ALA A 869 -96.37 24.45 -27.64
C ALA A 869 -95.38 24.32 -26.47
N LEU A 870 -95.87 24.29 -25.25
CA LEU A 870 -95.06 24.04 -24.07
C LEU A 870 -94.96 22.53 -23.82
N PRO A 871 -93.83 22.04 -23.31
CA PRO A 871 -93.73 20.66 -22.84
C PRO A 871 -94.65 20.43 -21.64
N ALA A 872 -94.93 19.17 -21.34
CA ALA A 872 -95.77 18.80 -20.19
C ALA A 872 -95.20 19.39 -18.88
N ALA A 873 -96.05 20.08 -18.12
CA ALA A 873 -95.73 20.73 -16.86
C ALA A 873 -95.08 19.76 -15.86
N ALA A 874 -95.57 18.53 -15.78
CA ALA A 874 -95.03 17.46 -14.92
C ALA A 874 -93.54 17.17 -15.11
N THR A 875 -93.03 17.36 -16.32
CA THR A 875 -91.60 17.15 -16.66
C THR A 875 -90.79 18.44 -16.69
N SER A 876 -91.43 19.56 -16.33
CA SER A 876 -90.89 20.91 -16.48
C SER A 876 -91.03 21.73 -15.19
N ALA A 877 -91.29 21.10 -14.04
CA ALA A 877 -91.39 21.79 -12.75
C ALA A 877 -90.19 22.73 -12.50
N GLY A 878 -90.46 23.99 -12.21
CA GLY A 878 -89.47 25.06 -12.03
C GLY A 878 -88.86 25.61 -13.33
N ARG A 879 -89.11 25.01 -14.50
CA ARG A 879 -88.55 25.46 -15.79
C ARG A 879 -89.20 26.77 -16.21
N VAL A 880 -88.34 27.70 -16.62
CA VAL A 880 -88.72 29.03 -17.10
C VAL A 880 -88.48 29.11 -18.61
N TYR A 881 -89.45 29.65 -19.34
CA TYR A 881 -89.28 30.10 -20.70
C TYR A 881 -89.65 31.58 -20.82
N ILE A 882 -89.01 32.29 -21.73
CA ILE A 882 -89.37 33.65 -22.13
C ILE A 882 -89.81 33.57 -23.59
N ILE A 883 -91.08 33.85 -23.88
CA ILE A 883 -91.62 33.85 -25.23
C ILE A 883 -91.85 35.30 -25.64
N LYS A 884 -91.20 35.74 -26.73
CA LYS A 884 -91.27 37.11 -27.22
C LYS A 884 -91.76 37.16 -28.65
N LYS A 885 -92.86 37.86 -28.92
CA LYS A 885 -93.25 38.16 -30.31
C LYS A 885 -92.40 39.32 -30.83
N ILE A 886 -91.77 39.17 -31.99
CA ILE A 886 -91.01 40.27 -32.64
C ILE A 886 -91.54 40.64 -34.02
N SER A 887 -92.40 39.82 -34.61
CA SER A 887 -93.01 40.11 -35.90
C SER A 887 -93.97 41.32 -35.81
N GLY A 888 -93.98 42.14 -36.86
CA GLY A 888 -94.93 43.25 -37.00
C GLY A 888 -96.25 42.86 -37.68
N ALA A 889 -96.43 41.58 -38.00
CA ALA A 889 -97.64 41.08 -38.64
C ALA A 889 -98.80 41.01 -37.62
N ALA A 890 -100.03 41.23 -38.10
CA ALA A 890 -101.27 41.16 -37.29
C ALA A 890 -101.60 39.74 -36.79
N ASN A 891 -100.71 38.76 -37.00
CA ASN A 891 -100.92 37.36 -36.69
C ASN A 891 -100.44 37.00 -35.28
N ASP A 892 -101.19 36.17 -34.62
CA ASP A 892 -101.04 35.87 -33.20
C ASP A 892 -99.93 34.83 -32.92
N VAL A 893 -99.26 34.99 -31.77
CA VAL A 893 -98.41 33.93 -31.20
C VAL A 893 -99.17 33.29 -30.06
N ILE A 894 -99.63 32.05 -30.26
CA ILE A 894 -100.39 31.29 -29.29
C ILE A 894 -99.41 30.47 -28.46
N ILE A 895 -99.45 30.62 -27.15
CA ILE A 895 -98.75 29.78 -26.19
C ILE A 895 -99.74 28.70 -25.73
N ASP A 896 -99.37 27.45 -25.99
CA ASP A 896 -100.24 26.30 -25.81
C ASP A 896 -99.57 25.27 -24.90
N PRO A 897 -99.99 25.17 -23.63
CA PRO A 897 -99.65 24.05 -22.75
C PRO A 897 -99.94 22.67 -23.36
N ASN A 898 -99.30 21.63 -22.82
CA ASN A 898 -99.46 20.29 -23.37
C ASN A 898 -100.83 19.69 -23.01
N GLY A 899 -101.62 19.32 -24.02
CA GLY A 899 -102.87 18.58 -23.81
C GLY A 899 -103.94 19.40 -23.08
N SER A 900 -104.38 18.93 -21.91
CA SER A 900 -105.38 19.60 -21.05
C SER A 900 -104.76 20.50 -19.97
N GLU A 901 -103.45 20.69 -19.99
CA GLU A 901 -102.78 21.60 -19.05
C GLU A 901 -103.24 23.05 -19.29
N THR A 902 -103.04 23.90 -18.28
CA THR A 902 -103.45 25.31 -18.36
C THR A 902 -102.27 26.26 -18.17
N ILE A 903 -102.40 27.46 -18.73
CA ILE A 903 -101.53 28.60 -18.52
C ILE A 903 -102.36 29.73 -17.89
N ASP A 904 -102.11 30.05 -16.62
CA ASP A 904 -102.98 30.93 -15.80
C ASP A 904 -104.46 30.49 -15.80
N ALA A 905 -104.71 29.20 -15.54
CA ALA A 905 -106.04 28.57 -15.48
C ALA A 905 -106.86 28.62 -16.79
N VAL A 906 -106.24 28.95 -17.92
CA VAL A 906 -106.85 28.86 -19.26
C VAL A 906 -106.06 27.92 -20.16
N THR A 907 -106.70 27.31 -21.15
CA THR A 907 -106.07 26.28 -21.99
C THR A 907 -105.02 26.81 -22.93
N THR A 908 -105.12 28.06 -23.38
CA THR A 908 -104.10 28.73 -24.21
C THR A 908 -104.06 30.21 -23.88
N ARG A 909 -102.94 30.85 -24.21
CA ARG A 909 -102.84 32.31 -24.18
C ARG A 909 -102.20 32.84 -25.44
N THR A 910 -102.47 34.11 -25.75
CA THR A 910 -102.09 34.68 -27.04
C THR A 910 -101.37 36.01 -26.86
N ILE A 911 -100.22 36.13 -27.52
CA ILE A 911 -99.47 37.37 -27.69
C ILE A 911 -99.84 37.97 -29.05
N THR A 912 -100.52 39.11 -29.02
CA THR A 912 -101.01 39.79 -30.23
C THR A 912 -100.13 40.99 -30.60
N VAL A 913 -99.50 41.64 -29.62
CA VAL A 913 -98.72 42.88 -29.79
C VAL A 913 -97.26 42.58 -30.13
N GLN A 914 -96.69 43.34 -31.07
CA GLN A 914 -95.27 43.27 -31.39
C GLN A 914 -94.41 43.69 -30.18
N PHE A 915 -93.35 42.93 -29.92
CA PHE A 915 -92.39 43.09 -28.81
C PHE A 915 -92.89 42.73 -27.42
N ASP A 916 -94.16 42.35 -27.28
CA ASP A 916 -94.66 41.79 -26.04
C ASP A 916 -93.93 40.47 -25.72
N THR A 917 -93.51 40.37 -24.47
CA THR A 917 -92.58 39.37 -23.96
C THR A 917 -93.14 38.77 -22.69
N TRP A 918 -93.39 37.47 -22.71
CA TRP A 918 -93.97 36.76 -21.59
C TRP A 918 -92.97 35.78 -21.01
N MET A 919 -92.71 35.92 -19.72
CA MET A 919 -91.97 34.94 -18.96
C MET A 919 -92.96 33.99 -18.31
N ILE A 920 -92.76 32.71 -18.57
CA ILE A 920 -93.64 31.65 -18.13
C ILE A 920 -92.83 30.63 -17.33
N GLN A 921 -93.45 30.07 -16.30
CA GLN A 921 -92.82 29.06 -15.46
C GLN A 921 -93.82 27.96 -15.13
N SER A 922 -93.35 26.72 -15.08
CA SER A 922 -94.15 25.60 -14.62
C SER A 922 -93.94 25.33 -13.13
N ASP A 923 -95.01 24.98 -12.41
CA ASP A 923 -94.95 24.47 -11.04
C ASP A 923 -94.89 22.93 -10.97
N GLY A 924 -94.88 22.24 -12.12
CA GLY A 924 -94.98 20.79 -12.20
C GLY A 924 -96.38 20.26 -12.47
N THR A 925 -97.41 21.10 -12.48
CA THR A 925 -98.80 20.72 -12.76
C THR A 925 -99.45 21.62 -13.81
N SER A 926 -99.12 22.91 -13.81
CA SER A 926 -99.60 23.90 -14.77
C SER A 926 -98.49 24.90 -15.12
N TRP A 927 -98.79 25.78 -16.07
CA TRP A 927 -97.93 26.89 -16.46
C TRP A 927 -98.50 28.21 -15.94
N TYR A 928 -97.62 29.15 -15.60
CA TYR A 928 -98.01 30.47 -15.11
C TYR A 928 -97.24 31.53 -15.84
N ILE A 929 -97.91 32.63 -16.18
CA ILE A 929 -97.23 33.82 -16.70
C ILE A 929 -96.78 34.62 -15.49
N ILE A 930 -95.47 34.62 -15.25
CA ILE A 930 -94.88 35.27 -14.09
C ILE A 930 -94.40 36.69 -14.40
N SER A 931 -94.32 37.06 -15.68
CA SER A 931 -94.08 38.45 -16.12
C SER A 931 -94.56 38.65 -17.55
N LYS A 932 -95.14 39.81 -17.87
CA LYS A 932 -95.50 40.26 -19.23
C LYS A 932 -95.24 41.76 -19.40
N SER A 933 -94.96 42.24 -20.61
CA SER A 933 -94.49 43.61 -20.89
C SER A 933 -95.37 44.42 -21.82
#